data_AF-A0A6L7W342-F1
#
_entry.id   AF-A0A6L7W342-F1
#
_cell.length_a   1.000
_cell.length_b   1.000
_cell.length_c   1.000
_cell.angle_alpha   90.00
_cell.angle_beta   90.00
_cell.angle_gamma   90.00
#
_symmetry.space_group_name_H-M   'P 1'
#
loop_
_entity.id
_entity.type
_entity.pdbx_description
1 polymer ?
#
loop_
_entity_poly.entity_id
_entity_poly.type
_entity_poly.pdbx_seq_one_letter_code
_entity_poly.pdbx_strand_id
1 'polypeptide(L)'
;MNINTTLPQWTESVDEILADVAIRVQLSRKDYDKAVKRYETINDWIKRDDSPLKDSVELLYPQGSMAIGATIASKLKTDEFDIDVVAQLDLPPDIPPHEPLDLLLEAIRGGPGSRYYQMTKRRTHCVTVEYSDGMCVDITPVIRRYGTPERESWIFHDRPEAPRELGKKLIANPYGFAKWFTANTPSDQDFADIFEKRAAEYEQMALLAADSDPVPQQEPPFRKSKAVIALQLLERWRNVQYDERSRQRPPSILIAKLVADAANHTDRLTDRLSEELWYQAKHLLLVFQKYHNEGEPIHIVNPVRNQDVLTDQWPETLQAQAVFIRYLENLVAQVEKLVSGCDLGEMKAIMVKLFGEVPTIDAFRDYLKDNAMLTQRELGQRLKSAREAIGLTQQQVADEVALTRVAISQIESGNRTISSIELMHLSRLYGRDMSSFLEERTVEKDALAVLSRAHPDLIQNRIFYNTLRNATELFREYGNLKKLLDIDQERNLPPVYTYGEPKNVWEAIQMGEHAAEAERSRLELGINPIRDMAELVESQGILVIKKNLEDHISGIFIANAEAQLGIIINEAHLDRAKARVALAIAHEYSHILLDRDKVSAISKISNDRDLFEVRANAFAAAFLMPEEGVSQFLKNIGKGASSREKLLAYPFLSTDKKQSDPDPLVGHHRRLASSQILTLYDVVKFCAYFGISFESALYRLRNTKFLSEVLFYQLYQQQEKAKQIAQYLKIKEEGREKQKRKKGREYLVSNFTPNFMWLSIEAYRRNKITYNKLVNLAEQVEFDDIIDKILSCMGFEDDIEEEVYLPE
;
A
#
# COMPACT_ATOMS: atom_id res chain seq x y z
N MET A 1 -16.85 -19.81 -45.56
CA MET A 1 -16.03 -20.02 -44.35
C MET A 1 -15.42 -18.67 -43.99
N ASN A 2 -16.07 -17.92 -43.10
CA ASN A 2 -15.48 -16.71 -42.54
C ASN A 2 -14.61 -17.14 -41.37
N ILE A 3 -13.30 -17.26 -41.61
CA ILE A 3 -12.33 -17.36 -40.51
C ILE A 3 -12.20 -15.93 -39.99
N ASN A 4 -12.93 -15.61 -38.92
CA ASN A 4 -12.56 -14.51 -38.04
C ASN A 4 -11.23 -14.93 -37.38
N THR A 5 -10.10 -14.60 -38.01
CA THR A 5 -8.80 -14.62 -37.34
C THR A 5 -8.78 -13.45 -36.37
N THR A 6 -9.24 -13.68 -35.15
CA THR A 6 -8.88 -12.85 -34.00
C THR A 6 -7.35 -12.84 -33.91
N LEU A 7 -6.75 -11.65 -34.06
CA LEU A 7 -5.31 -11.46 -33.92
C LEU A 7 -4.84 -11.95 -32.53
N PRO A 8 -3.64 -12.55 -32.42
CA PRO A 8 -3.10 -12.98 -31.14
C PRO A 8 -2.88 -11.78 -30.19
N GLN A 9 -3.08 -12.02 -28.90
CA GLN A 9 -3.01 -11.04 -27.80
C GLN A 9 -2.16 -11.60 -26.66
N TRP A 10 -1.49 -10.73 -25.90
CA TRP A 10 -0.85 -11.12 -24.65
C TRP A 10 -1.90 -11.68 -23.69
N THR A 11 -1.64 -12.87 -23.15
CA THR A 11 -2.59 -13.58 -22.27
C THR A 11 -2.30 -13.37 -20.79
N GLU A 12 -1.08 -12.96 -20.45
CA GLU A 12 -0.60 -12.75 -19.09
C GLU A 12 -0.24 -11.28 -18.86
N SER A 13 -0.68 -10.73 -17.72
CA SER A 13 -0.41 -9.34 -17.32
C SER A 13 1.08 -9.00 -17.25
N VAL A 14 1.90 -9.96 -16.78
CA VAL A 14 3.35 -9.82 -16.69
C VAL A 14 3.96 -9.60 -18.06
N ASP A 15 3.58 -10.40 -19.06
CA ASP A 15 4.16 -10.35 -20.40
C ASP A 15 3.75 -9.10 -21.16
N GLU A 16 2.51 -8.67 -20.99
CA GLU A 16 2.02 -7.41 -21.56
C GLU A 16 2.81 -6.20 -21.04
N ILE A 17 2.96 -6.09 -19.72
CA ILE A 17 3.70 -4.99 -19.09
C ILE A 17 5.19 -5.09 -19.43
N LEU A 18 5.77 -6.30 -19.43
CA LEU A 18 7.16 -6.51 -19.77
C LEU A 18 7.47 -6.13 -21.23
N ALA A 19 6.54 -6.41 -22.15
CA ALA A 19 6.62 -5.95 -23.53
C ALA A 19 6.60 -4.43 -23.62
N ASP A 20 5.73 -3.77 -22.85
CA ASP A 20 5.68 -2.30 -22.79
C ASP A 20 6.95 -1.67 -22.21
N VAL A 21 7.53 -2.30 -21.20
CA VAL A 21 8.85 -1.92 -20.68
C VAL A 21 9.91 -2.05 -21.78
N ALA A 22 9.91 -3.17 -22.50
CA ALA A 22 10.86 -3.39 -23.59
C ALA A 22 10.68 -2.38 -24.74
N ILE A 23 9.46 -1.99 -25.08
CA ILE A 23 9.16 -0.93 -26.06
C ILE A 23 9.74 0.42 -25.60
N ARG A 24 9.57 0.78 -24.33
CA ARG A 24 10.07 2.06 -23.78
C ARG A 24 11.58 2.11 -23.61
N VAL A 25 12.22 0.96 -23.52
CA VAL A 25 13.68 0.83 -23.45
C VAL A 25 14.32 0.89 -24.83
N GLN A 26 13.57 0.57 -25.88
CA GLN A 26 14.02 0.66 -27.26
C GLN A 26 14.23 2.10 -27.70
N LEU A 27 15.07 2.25 -28.72
CA LEU A 27 15.22 3.51 -29.42
C LEU A 27 13.93 3.83 -30.18
N SER A 28 13.41 5.05 -30.01
CA SER A 28 12.25 5.53 -30.78
C SER A 28 12.56 5.49 -32.29
N ARG A 29 11.55 5.38 -33.16
CA ARG A 29 11.82 5.36 -34.61
C ARG A 29 12.52 6.65 -35.05
N LYS A 30 12.09 7.78 -34.50
CA LYS A 30 12.69 9.10 -34.75
C LYS A 30 14.17 9.13 -34.39
N ASP A 31 14.55 8.57 -33.24
CA ASP A 31 15.94 8.56 -32.83
C ASP A 31 16.75 7.50 -33.58
N TYR A 32 16.13 6.41 -34.03
CA TYR A 32 16.74 5.47 -34.96
C TYR A 32 17.01 6.11 -36.33
N ASP A 33 16.06 6.86 -36.89
CA ASP A 33 16.27 7.54 -38.18
C ASP A 33 17.30 8.68 -38.03
N LYS A 34 17.29 9.39 -36.90
CA LYS A 34 18.32 10.37 -36.55
C LYS A 34 19.69 9.69 -36.42
N ALA A 35 19.75 8.51 -35.81
CA ALA A 35 20.94 7.69 -35.66
C ALA A 35 21.54 7.33 -37.02
N VAL A 36 20.71 6.82 -37.93
CA VAL A 36 21.09 6.49 -39.29
C VAL A 36 21.64 7.72 -40.01
N LYS A 37 20.89 8.82 -40.00
CA LYS A 37 21.29 10.07 -40.67
C LYS A 37 22.62 10.62 -40.15
N ARG A 38 22.92 10.48 -38.86
CA ARG A 38 24.17 10.98 -38.27
C ARG A 38 25.38 10.20 -38.75
N TYR A 39 25.33 8.86 -38.79
CA TYR A 39 26.47 8.11 -39.30
C TYR A 39 26.63 8.25 -40.82
N GLU A 40 25.54 8.38 -41.58
CA GLU A 40 25.59 8.71 -43.01
C GLU A 40 26.27 10.06 -43.24
N THR A 41 25.88 11.07 -42.44
CA THR A 41 26.52 12.40 -42.51
C THR A 41 28.02 12.33 -42.17
N ILE A 42 28.41 11.50 -41.20
CA ILE A 42 29.83 11.29 -40.87
C ILE A 42 30.56 10.60 -42.02
N ASN A 43 29.95 9.59 -42.66
CA ASN A 43 30.52 8.90 -43.82
C ASN A 43 30.78 9.85 -44.99
N ASP A 44 29.89 10.79 -45.25
CA ASP A 44 30.11 11.82 -46.26
C ASP A 44 31.18 12.83 -45.80
N TRP A 45 31.14 13.21 -44.53
CA TRP A 45 32.06 14.20 -43.95
C TRP A 45 33.51 13.75 -43.98
N ILE A 46 33.82 12.50 -43.63
CA ILE A 46 35.20 11.98 -43.65
C ILE A 46 35.75 11.80 -45.07
N LYS A 47 34.88 11.84 -46.09
CA LYS A 47 35.24 11.73 -47.52
C LYS A 47 35.34 13.09 -48.23
N ARG A 48 35.25 14.20 -47.50
CA ARG A 48 35.42 15.54 -48.06
C ARG A 48 36.83 15.78 -48.62
N ASP A 49 36.96 16.79 -49.48
CA ASP A 49 38.19 17.07 -50.23
C ASP A 49 39.44 17.34 -49.38
N ASP A 50 39.29 17.98 -48.22
CA ASP A 50 40.37 18.33 -47.30
C ASP A 50 40.59 17.29 -46.18
N SER A 51 39.91 16.14 -46.25
CA SER A 51 40.08 15.06 -45.27
C SER A 51 41.36 14.25 -45.54
N PRO A 52 42.19 13.95 -44.51
CA PRO A 52 43.33 13.05 -44.66
C PRO A 52 42.94 11.61 -45.02
N LEU A 53 41.66 11.24 -44.88
CA LEU A 53 41.14 9.90 -45.21
C LEU A 53 40.32 9.84 -46.50
N LYS A 54 40.20 10.94 -47.27
CA LYS A 54 39.29 11.04 -48.43
C LYS A 54 39.27 9.79 -49.32
N ASP A 55 40.45 9.38 -49.79
CA ASP A 55 40.61 8.27 -50.74
C ASP A 55 40.90 6.93 -50.04
N SER A 56 40.99 6.92 -48.71
CA SER A 56 41.29 5.73 -47.89
C SER A 56 40.04 5.13 -47.23
N VAL A 57 38.87 5.77 -47.25
CA VAL A 57 37.66 5.20 -46.64
C VAL A 57 36.96 4.25 -47.62
N GLU A 58 37.10 2.95 -47.39
CA GLU A 58 36.45 1.92 -48.22
C GLU A 58 34.95 1.77 -47.91
N LEU A 59 34.62 1.68 -46.62
CA LEU A 59 33.27 1.39 -46.17
C LEU A 59 33.04 1.86 -44.73
N LEU A 60 31.90 2.51 -44.48
CA LEU A 60 31.36 2.66 -43.13
C LEU A 60 30.12 1.79 -42.96
N TYR A 61 30.02 1.09 -41.83
CA TYR A 61 28.87 0.26 -41.52
C TYR A 61 28.61 0.19 -40.01
N PRO A 62 27.35 0.06 -39.57
CA PRO A 62 27.02 -0.09 -38.16
C PRO A 62 27.54 -1.43 -37.61
N GLN A 63 27.94 -1.43 -36.35
CA GLN A 63 28.28 -2.64 -35.58
C GLN A 63 27.52 -2.65 -34.24
N GLY A 64 27.86 -3.58 -33.36
CA GLY A 64 27.31 -3.63 -32.00
C GLY A 64 25.79 -3.87 -31.98
N SER A 65 25.12 -3.25 -31.00
CA SER A 65 23.67 -3.43 -30.77
C SER A 65 22.81 -3.03 -31.98
N MET A 66 23.25 -2.03 -32.75
CA MET A 66 22.53 -1.56 -33.94
C MET A 66 22.56 -2.59 -35.06
N ALA A 67 23.69 -3.28 -35.26
CA ALA A 67 23.83 -4.30 -36.30
C ALA A 67 23.04 -5.58 -35.99
N ILE A 68 22.75 -5.85 -34.71
CA ILE A 68 21.98 -7.03 -34.27
C ILE A 68 20.52 -6.73 -33.90
N GLY A 69 20.07 -5.49 -34.08
CA GLY A 69 18.69 -5.08 -33.76
C GLY A 69 18.38 -5.00 -32.26
N ALA A 70 19.40 -4.89 -31.41
CA ALA A 70 19.28 -4.88 -29.94
C ALA A 70 19.55 -3.51 -29.31
N THR A 71 19.56 -2.42 -30.07
CA THR A 71 19.81 -1.07 -29.54
C THR A 71 18.78 -0.66 -28.48
N ILE A 72 19.26 -0.13 -27.36
CA ILE A 72 18.46 0.41 -26.25
C ILE A 72 18.96 1.81 -25.88
N ALA A 73 18.09 2.63 -25.28
CA ALA A 73 18.48 3.92 -24.73
C ALA A 73 19.39 3.73 -23.49
N SER A 74 20.51 4.47 -23.44
CA SER A 74 21.48 4.37 -22.34
C SER A 74 20.97 5.08 -21.08
N LYS A 75 20.30 6.24 -21.24
CA LYS A 75 19.59 6.93 -20.15
C LYS A 75 18.23 7.44 -20.61
N LEU A 76 17.17 6.96 -19.96
CA LEU A 76 15.78 7.26 -20.32
C LEU A 76 15.32 8.70 -19.99
N LYS A 77 16.14 9.51 -19.33
CA LYS A 77 15.84 10.94 -19.06
C LYS A 77 16.38 11.88 -20.13
N THR A 78 17.40 11.47 -20.87
CA THR A 78 18.12 12.32 -21.83
C THR A 78 18.21 11.69 -23.21
N ASP A 79 17.65 10.49 -23.40
CA ASP A 79 17.79 9.67 -24.61
C ASP A 79 19.23 9.63 -25.11
N GLU A 80 20.19 9.55 -24.19
CA GLU A 80 21.60 9.32 -24.51
C GLU A 80 21.73 7.88 -25.01
N PHE A 81 22.34 7.69 -26.18
CA PHE A 81 22.70 6.38 -26.70
C PHE A 81 23.94 6.45 -27.57
N ASP A 82 24.67 5.33 -27.60
CA ASP A 82 25.90 5.16 -28.35
C ASP A 82 25.60 4.38 -29.64
N ILE A 83 26.07 4.90 -30.78
CA ILE A 83 26.11 4.16 -32.04
C ILE A 83 27.53 3.72 -32.30
N ASP A 84 27.72 2.41 -32.42
CA ASP A 84 28.98 1.85 -32.86
C ASP A 84 29.02 1.74 -34.40
N VAL A 85 30.02 2.36 -35.01
CA VAL A 85 30.27 2.31 -36.46
C VAL A 85 31.68 1.83 -36.71
N VAL A 86 31.86 1.02 -37.75
CA VAL A 86 33.18 0.63 -38.25
C VAL A 86 33.52 1.49 -39.45
N ALA A 87 34.71 2.10 -39.45
CA ALA A 87 35.32 2.70 -40.62
C ALA A 87 36.42 1.77 -41.16
N GLN A 88 36.14 1.09 -42.26
CA GLN A 88 37.12 0.27 -42.96
C GLN A 88 38.00 1.17 -43.83
N LEU A 89 39.30 1.17 -43.54
CA LEU A 89 40.29 2.05 -44.15
C LEU A 89 41.30 1.24 -44.97
N ASP A 90 41.60 1.74 -46.17
CA ASP A 90 42.72 1.28 -47.01
C ASP A 90 44.01 1.94 -46.52
N LEU A 91 44.63 1.31 -45.53
CA LEU A 91 45.89 1.72 -44.90
C LEU A 91 46.87 0.53 -44.86
N PRO A 92 48.19 0.78 -44.79
CA PRO A 92 49.18 -0.29 -44.72
C PRO A 92 48.98 -1.21 -43.50
N PRO A 93 49.02 -2.55 -43.64
CA PRO A 93 48.79 -3.48 -42.53
C PRO A 93 49.81 -3.36 -41.38
N ASP A 94 51.01 -2.86 -41.66
CA ASP A 94 52.10 -2.66 -40.70
C ASP A 94 51.99 -1.34 -39.93
N ILE A 95 50.99 -0.50 -40.22
CA ILE A 95 50.79 0.80 -39.57
C ILE A 95 50.79 0.69 -38.02
N PRO A 96 51.44 1.63 -37.31
CA PRO A 96 51.40 1.74 -35.86
C PRO A 96 49.96 1.87 -35.32
N PRO A 97 49.60 1.22 -34.20
CA PRO A 97 48.21 1.20 -33.73
C PRO A 97 47.57 2.56 -33.41
N HIS A 98 48.36 3.56 -33.04
CA HIS A 98 47.87 4.91 -32.75
C HIS A 98 47.47 5.69 -34.01
N GLU A 99 48.09 5.40 -35.15
CA GLU A 99 48.01 6.24 -36.34
C GLU A 99 46.64 6.17 -37.05
N PRO A 100 45.99 4.99 -37.22
CA PRO A 100 44.62 4.94 -37.73
C PRO A 100 43.61 5.71 -36.86
N LEU A 101 43.80 5.70 -35.53
CA LEU A 101 42.95 6.45 -34.59
C LEU A 101 43.19 7.96 -34.69
N ASP A 102 44.44 8.38 -34.80
CA ASP A 102 44.82 9.78 -34.93
C ASP A 102 44.36 10.35 -36.30
N LEU A 103 44.53 9.60 -37.40
CA LEU A 103 44.03 9.95 -38.73
C LEU A 103 42.50 10.04 -38.76
N LEU A 104 41.80 9.09 -38.13
CA LEU A 104 40.35 9.14 -38.03
C LEU A 104 39.89 10.35 -37.21
N LEU A 105 40.59 10.67 -36.12
CA LEU A 105 40.30 11.86 -35.31
C LEU A 105 40.45 13.13 -36.14
N GLU A 106 41.56 13.27 -36.85
CA GLU A 106 41.82 14.42 -37.72
C GLU A 106 40.77 14.54 -38.84
N ALA A 107 40.46 13.41 -39.49
CA ALA A 107 39.43 13.33 -40.52
C ALA A 107 38.07 13.77 -40.00
N ILE A 108 37.61 13.30 -38.85
CA ILE A 108 36.30 13.68 -38.31
C ILE A 108 36.34 15.11 -37.77
N ARG A 109 37.35 15.47 -36.97
CA ARG A 109 37.44 16.75 -36.27
C ARG A 109 37.50 17.94 -37.22
N GLY A 110 38.26 17.82 -38.32
CA GLY A 110 38.49 18.90 -39.26
C GLY A 110 39.22 20.12 -38.66
N GLY A 111 39.28 21.21 -39.42
CA GLY A 111 39.91 22.46 -38.99
C GLY A 111 39.10 23.25 -37.94
N PRO A 112 39.70 24.26 -37.29
CA PRO A 112 39.00 25.13 -36.34
C PRO A 112 37.72 25.73 -36.92
N GLY A 113 36.62 25.64 -36.17
CA GLY A 113 35.30 26.13 -36.59
C GLY A 113 34.51 25.20 -37.50
N SER A 114 35.06 24.04 -37.88
CA SER A 114 34.34 23.03 -38.65
C SER A 114 33.33 22.25 -37.80
N ARG A 115 32.46 21.48 -38.48
CA ARG A 115 31.26 20.83 -37.92
C ARG A 115 31.51 20.05 -36.63
N TYR A 116 32.59 19.29 -36.55
CA TYR A 116 32.87 18.38 -35.43
C TYR A 116 34.11 18.77 -34.61
N TYR A 117 34.62 20.00 -34.81
CA TYR A 117 35.89 20.45 -34.21
C TYR A 117 35.91 20.32 -32.68
N GLN A 118 34.80 20.70 -32.03
CA GLN A 118 34.64 20.65 -30.57
C GLN A 118 33.84 19.44 -30.08
N MET A 119 33.45 18.54 -30.98
CA MET A 119 32.56 17.42 -30.69
C MET A 119 33.27 16.06 -30.70
N THR A 120 34.57 16.03 -30.98
CA THR A 120 35.31 14.78 -31.22
C THR A 120 36.26 14.45 -30.08
N LYS A 121 36.22 13.20 -29.63
CA LYS A 121 37.09 12.68 -28.58
C LYS A 121 37.74 11.37 -29.00
N ARG A 122 39.06 11.29 -28.84
CA ARG A 122 39.82 10.06 -29.04
C ARG A 122 39.61 9.13 -27.85
N ARG A 123 39.25 7.87 -28.13
CA ARG A 123 39.16 6.79 -27.13
C ARG A 123 40.22 5.72 -27.43
N THR A 124 40.20 4.63 -26.68
CA THR A 124 41.17 3.53 -26.81
C THR A 124 41.07 2.79 -28.15
N HIS A 125 39.85 2.65 -28.68
CA HIS A 125 39.57 1.84 -29.87
C HIS A 125 38.83 2.61 -30.98
N CYS A 126 38.31 3.79 -30.65
CA CYS A 126 37.43 4.55 -31.52
C CYS A 126 37.63 6.05 -31.35
N VAL A 127 37.00 6.80 -32.25
CA VAL A 127 36.79 8.24 -32.12
C VAL A 127 35.31 8.46 -31.86
N THR A 128 34.97 9.09 -30.74
CA THR A 128 33.60 9.44 -30.37
C THR A 128 33.26 10.82 -30.92
N VAL A 129 32.10 10.94 -31.58
CA VAL A 129 31.44 12.22 -31.86
C VAL A 129 30.30 12.41 -30.86
N GLU A 130 30.43 13.41 -29.99
CA GLU A 130 29.49 13.73 -28.92
C GLU A 130 28.56 14.87 -29.40
N TYR A 131 27.26 14.58 -29.55
CA TYR A 131 26.26 15.58 -29.95
C TYR A 131 25.67 16.29 -28.74
N SER A 132 25.19 17.52 -28.94
CA SER A 132 24.60 18.34 -27.86
C SER A 132 23.32 17.76 -27.28
N ASP A 133 22.63 16.87 -28.02
CA ASP A 133 21.47 16.11 -27.53
C ASP A 133 21.87 14.81 -26.82
N GLY A 134 23.14 14.65 -26.44
CA GLY A 134 23.62 13.53 -25.60
C GLY A 134 23.98 12.25 -26.37
N MET A 135 23.51 12.10 -27.61
CA MET A 135 23.83 10.93 -28.41
C MET A 135 25.29 10.95 -28.89
N CYS A 136 25.95 9.80 -28.83
CA CYS A 136 27.33 9.62 -29.23
C CYS A 136 27.43 8.66 -30.43
N VAL A 137 28.37 8.94 -31.34
CA VAL A 137 28.74 8.00 -32.41
C VAL A 137 30.19 7.61 -32.22
N ASP A 138 30.45 6.33 -31.96
CA ASP A 138 31.77 5.75 -31.80
C ASP A 138 32.22 5.10 -33.11
N ILE A 139 33.20 5.71 -33.77
CA ILE A 139 33.75 5.21 -35.04
C ILE A 139 35.06 4.46 -34.77
N THR A 140 35.07 3.15 -35.01
CA THR A 140 36.23 2.27 -34.87
C THR A 140 36.95 2.15 -36.21
N PRO A 141 38.21 2.60 -36.35
CA PRO A 141 38.98 2.40 -37.57
C PRO A 141 39.45 0.95 -37.66
N VAL A 142 39.33 0.35 -38.85
CA VAL A 142 39.77 -1.03 -39.10
C VAL A 142 40.49 -1.15 -40.44
N ILE A 143 41.38 -2.13 -40.54
CA ILE A 143 42.00 -2.52 -41.81
C ILE A 143 41.55 -3.93 -42.18
N ARG A 144 40.98 -4.09 -43.37
CA ARG A 144 40.47 -5.37 -43.87
C ARG A 144 41.60 -6.39 -44.04
N ARG A 145 41.39 -7.62 -43.57
CA ARG A 145 42.31 -8.74 -43.78
C ARG A 145 41.92 -9.55 -45.03
N TYR A 146 42.35 -9.14 -46.21
CA TYR A 146 42.04 -9.89 -47.43
C TYR A 146 42.50 -11.36 -47.35
N GLY A 147 41.71 -12.26 -47.95
CA GLY A 147 41.93 -13.71 -47.88
C GLY A 147 41.33 -14.40 -46.65
N THR A 148 40.68 -13.65 -45.75
CA THR A 148 39.96 -14.20 -44.59
C THR A 148 38.43 -13.99 -44.72
N PRO A 149 37.57 -14.50 -43.81
CA PRO A 149 36.12 -14.31 -43.87
C PRO A 149 35.69 -12.85 -44.06
N GLU A 150 34.50 -12.65 -44.62
CA GLU A 150 33.95 -11.33 -44.96
C GLU A 150 34.09 -10.33 -43.78
N ARG A 151 34.70 -9.16 -44.07
CA ARG A 151 34.95 -8.05 -43.13
C ARG A 151 35.72 -8.38 -41.83
N GLU A 152 36.39 -9.53 -41.76
CA GLU A 152 37.38 -9.76 -40.70
C GLU A 152 38.53 -8.75 -40.84
N SER A 153 38.86 -8.05 -39.76
CA SER A 153 39.72 -6.88 -39.82
C SER A 153 40.68 -6.81 -38.65
N TRP A 154 41.73 -6.01 -38.79
CA TRP A 154 42.53 -5.53 -37.68
C TRP A 154 41.84 -4.33 -37.03
N ILE A 155 41.59 -4.41 -35.72
CA ILE A 155 41.22 -3.27 -34.89
C ILE A 155 42.45 -2.81 -34.10
N PHE A 156 42.43 -1.55 -33.65
CA PHE A 156 43.56 -0.95 -32.95
C PHE A 156 43.20 -0.67 -31.49
N HIS A 157 44.11 -1.00 -30.58
CA HIS A 157 44.02 -0.68 -29.15
C HIS A 157 45.17 0.27 -28.81
N ASP A 158 44.87 1.53 -28.52
CA ASP A 158 45.87 2.51 -28.10
C ASP A 158 45.26 3.53 -27.12
N ARG A 159 45.69 3.49 -25.85
CA ARG A 159 45.15 4.37 -24.80
C ARG A 159 45.82 5.75 -24.90
N PRO A 160 45.05 6.86 -25.01
CA PRO A 160 45.61 8.21 -25.19
C PRO A 160 46.63 8.62 -24.11
N GLU A 161 46.46 8.12 -22.88
CA GLU A 161 47.29 8.44 -21.72
C GLU A 161 48.47 7.48 -21.53
N ALA A 162 48.56 6.40 -22.32
CA ALA A 162 49.62 5.41 -22.22
C ALA A 162 50.74 5.64 -23.27
N PRO A 163 51.96 5.14 -23.03
CA PRO A 163 53.01 5.13 -24.06
C PRO A 163 52.54 4.40 -25.34
N ARG A 164 52.73 5.03 -26.50
CA ARG A 164 52.31 4.50 -27.83
C ARG A 164 52.88 3.11 -28.15
N GLU A 165 54.01 2.75 -27.55
CA GLU A 165 54.66 1.44 -27.68
C GLU A 165 53.81 0.29 -27.12
N LEU A 166 52.86 0.58 -26.22
CA LEU A 166 51.93 -0.40 -25.65
C LEU A 166 50.72 -0.68 -26.55
N GLY A 167 50.58 0.06 -27.65
CA GLY A 167 49.49 -0.11 -28.60
C GLY A 167 49.51 -1.51 -29.23
N LYS A 168 48.32 -2.07 -29.50
CA LYS A 168 48.17 -3.43 -30.05
C LYS A 168 47.23 -3.44 -31.26
N LYS A 169 47.50 -4.37 -32.18
CA LYS A 169 46.58 -4.79 -33.24
C LYS A 169 45.86 -6.05 -32.78
N LEU A 170 44.53 -6.05 -32.83
CA LEU A 170 43.69 -7.19 -32.47
C LEU A 170 42.89 -7.64 -33.69
N ILE A 171 42.59 -8.93 -33.77
CA ILE A 171 41.74 -9.48 -34.83
C ILE A 171 40.30 -9.39 -34.35
N ALA A 172 39.43 -8.81 -35.17
CA ALA A 172 38.00 -8.75 -34.87
C ALA A 172 37.16 -9.07 -36.11
N ASN A 173 35.98 -9.65 -35.90
CA ASN A 173 34.96 -9.78 -36.95
C ASN A 173 33.56 -9.43 -36.43
N PRO A 174 33.29 -8.15 -36.14
CA PRO A 174 31.99 -7.70 -35.63
C PRO A 174 30.85 -7.93 -36.65
N TYR A 175 31.16 -7.85 -37.95
CA TYR A 175 30.18 -8.13 -39.00
C TYR A 175 29.82 -9.62 -39.07
N GLY A 176 30.83 -10.50 -39.01
CA GLY A 176 30.62 -11.94 -38.93
C GLY A 176 29.82 -12.33 -37.68
N PHE A 177 30.12 -11.72 -36.54
CA PHE A 177 29.36 -11.89 -35.30
C PHE A 177 27.88 -11.51 -35.51
N ALA A 178 27.60 -10.35 -36.11
CA ALA A 178 26.24 -9.89 -36.35
C ALA A 178 25.46 -10.87 -37.24
N LYS A 179 26.06 -11.35 -38.35
CA LYS A 179 25.43 -12.37 -39.21
C LYS A 179 25.16 -13.67 -38.48
N TRP A 180 26.12 -14.13 -37.67
CA TRP A 180 25.95 -15.33 -36.85
C TRP A 180 24.83 -15.13 -35.82
N PHE A 181 24.78 -13.98 -35.15
CA PHE A 181 23.77 -13.67 -34.17
C PHE A 181 22.37 -13.69 -34.80
N THR A 182 22.16 -13.00 -35.92
CA THR A 182 20.88 -12.99 -36.63
C THR A 182 20.46 -14.37 -37.10
N ALA A 183 21.41 -15.21 -37.54
CA ALA A 183 21.13 -16.58 -37.94
C ALA A 183 20.70 -17.49 -36.77
N ASN A 184 21.19 -17.22 -35.56
CA ASN A 184 20.84 -17.97 -34.34
C ASN A 184 19.63 -17.38 -33.60
N THR A 185 19.18 -16.18 -33.95
CA THR A 185 18.02 -15.50 -33.34
C THR A 185 16.94 -15.18 -34.39
N PRO A 186 16.52 -16.15 -35.23
CA PRO A 186 15.57 -15.89 -36.31
C PRO A 186 14.27 -15.32 -35.77
N SER A 187 13.65 -14.40 -36.52
CA SER A 187 12.37 -13.80 -36.14
C SER A 187 11.32 -14.88 -35.86
N ASP A 188 10.62 -14.72 -34.75
CA ASP A 188 9.39 -15.44 -34.44
C ASP A 188 8.24 -14.61 -35.01
N GLN A 189 7.55 -15.12 -36.03
CA GLN A 189 6.62 -14.30 -36.81
C GLN A 189 5.38 -13.90 -36.01
N ASP A 190 4.85 -14.81 -35.20
CA ASP A 190 3.66 -14.56 -34.38
C ASP A 190 3.99 -13.57 -33.26
N PHE A 191 5.08 -13.80 -32.53
CA PHE A 191 5.55 -12.86 -31.51
C PHE A 191 5.90 -11.49 -32.10
N ALA A 192 6.63 -11.45 -33.22
CA ALA A 192 7.02 -10.20 -33.85
C ALA A 192 5.79 -9.38 -34.25
N ASP A 193 4.76 -10.03 -34.79
CA ASP A 193 3.53 -9.34 -35.19
C ASP A 193 2.77 -8.75 -33.99
N ILE A 194 2.69 -9.47 -32.86
CA ILE A 194 2.09 -8.96 -31.61
C ILE A 194 2.90 -7.78 -31.07
N PHE A 195 4.22 -7.94 -30.99
CA PHE A 195 5.12 -6.95 -30.39
C PHE A 195 5.20 -5.67 -31.23
N GLU A 196 5.37 -5.79 -32.55
CA GLU A 196 5.44 -4.66 -33.49
C GLU A 196 4.12 -3.88 -33.51
N LYS A 197 2.98 -4.58 -33.50
CA LYS A 197 1.67 -3.93 -33.43
C LYS A 197 1.58 -3.07 -32.17
N ARG A 198 1.96 -3.62 -31.01
CA ARG A 198 1.93 -2.89 -29.74
C ARG A 198 2.92 -1.72 -29.73
N ALA A 199 4.11 -1.90 -30.29
CA ALA A 199 5.10 -0.83 -30.44
C ALA A 199 4.61 0.32 -31.32
N ALA A 200 3.95 0.01 -32.44
CA ALA A 200 3.36 1.00 -33.34
C ALA A 200 2.20 1.77 -32.69
N GLU A 201 1.34 1.09 -31.91
CA GLU A 201 0.28 1.74 -31.13
C GLU A 201 0.86 2.73 -30.11
N TYR A 202 1.91 2.34 -29.38
CA TYR A 202 2.63 3.21 -28.46
C TYR A 202 3.22 4.44 -29.17
N GLU A 203 3.91 4.24 -30.30
CA GLU A 203 4.53 5.31 -31.06
C GLU A 203 3.51 6.29 -31.63
N GLN A 204 2.38 5.79 -32.14
CA GLN A 204 1.28 6.62 -32.61
C GLN A 204 0.68 7.48 -31.48
N MET A 205 0.50 6.92 -30.29
CA MET A 205 0.06 7.68 -29.12
C MET A 205 1.09 8.73 -28.68
N ALA A 206 2.38 8.39 -28.69
CA ALA A 206 3.46 9.31 -28.35
C ALA A 206 3.55 10.48 -29.34
N LEU A 207 3.33 10.23 -30.63
CA LEU A 207 3.23 11.24 -31.68
C LEU A 207 2.05 12.18 -31.47
N LEU A 208 0.86 11.66 -31.11
CA LEU A 208 -0.32 12.49 -30.83
C LEU A 208 -0.17 13.36 -29.58
N ALA A 209 0.69 12.97 -28.64
CA ALA A 209 0.99 13.75 -27.44
C ALA A 209 2.04 14.86 -27.67
N ALA A 210 2.79 14.81 -28.78
CA ALA A 210 3.75 15.82 -29.18
C ALA A 210 3.20 16.64 -30.35
N ASP A 211 2.95 17.95 -30.16
CA ASP A 211 2.46 18.87 -31.21
C ASP A 211 3.39 18.90 -32.45
N SER A 212 3.28 17.92 -33.35
CA SER A 212 4.08 17.83 -34.57
C SER A 212 3.41 16.97 -35.65
N ASP A 213 3.63 17.35 -36.91
CA ASP A 213 2.97 16.82 -38.10
C ASP A 213 3.10 15.28 -38.26
N PRO A 214 2.08 14.63 -38.84
CA PRO A 214 2.07 13.18 -39.03
C PRO A 214 3.21 12.72 -39.95
N VAL A 215 4.03 11.80 -39.43
CA VAL A 215 5.09 11.12 -40.19
C VAL A 215 4.47 10.01 -41.04
N PRO A 216 4.82 9.87 -42.34
CA PRO A 216 4.26 8.83 -43.20
C PRO A 216 4.59 7.41 -42.71
N GLN A 217 3.65 6.48 -42.90
CA GLN A 217 3.84 5.05 -42.66
C GLN A 217 4.99 4.48 -43.51
N GLN A 218 5.98 3.85 -42.85
CA GLN A 218 7.02 3.05 -43.49
C GLN A 218 7.33 1.81 -42.65
N GLU A 219 7.70 0.73 -43.33
CA GLU A 219 7.91 -0.60 -42.73
C GLU A 219 8.93 -0.57 -41.56
N PRO A 220 8.68 -1.36 -40.49
CA PRO A 220 9.59 -1.44 -39.36
C PRO A 220 10.95 -2.04 -39.77
N PRO A 221 12.07 -1.55 -39.22
CA PRO A 221 13.37 -2.13 -39.48
C PRO A 221 13.51 -3.36 -38.58
N PHE A 222 13.39 -4.55 -39.20
CA PHE A 222 13.66 -5.87 -38.61
C PHE A 222 12.65 -6.37 -37.58
N ARG A 223 11.76 -7.29 -38.00
CA ARG A 223 10.99 -8.13 -37.09
C ARG A 223 11.92 -8.86 -36.10
N LYS A 224 11.74 -8.63 -34.80
CA LYS A 224 12.61 -9.16 -33.73
C LYS A 224 12.10 -10.48 -33.17
N SER A 225 13.02 -11.32 -32.70
CA SER A 225 12.67 -12.54 -31.95
C SER A 225 12.56 -12.29 -30.44
N LYS A 226 11.88 -13.19 -29.72
CA LYS A 226 11.79 -13.16 -28.25
C LYS A 226 13.15 -13.02 -27.58
N ALA A 227 14.15 -13.76 -28.08
CA ALA A 227 15.52 -13.72 -27.60
C ALA A 227 16.17 -12.33 -27.74
N VAL A 228 15.89 -11.61 -28.84
CA VAL A 228 16.39 -10.24 -29.04
C VAL A 228 15.73 -9.27 -28.06
N ILE A 229 14.43 -9.40 -27.80
CA ILE A 229 13.74 -8.58 -26.80
C ILE A 229 14.25 -8.88 -25.38
N ALA A 230 14.47 -10.16 -25.06
CA ALA A 230 15.10 -10.57 -23.80
C ALA A 230 16.52 -10.01 -23.66
N LEU A 231 17.33 -10.02 -24.73
CA LEU A 231 18.65 -9.38 -24.75
C LEU A 231 18.56 -7.89 -24.40
N GLN A 232 17.60 -7.16 -24.97
CA GLN A 232 17.41 -5.73 -24.67
C GLN A 232 17.05 -5.49 -23.20
N LEU A 233 16.17 -6.32 -22.63
CA LEU A 233 15.83 -6.27 -21.20
C LEU A 233 17.03 -6.61 -20.31
N LEU A 234 17.86 -7.60 -20.69
CA LEU A 234 19.09 -7.96 -19.99
C LEU A 234 20.14 -6.85 -20.04
N GLU A 235 20.32 -6.21 -21.19
CA GLU A 235 21.23 -5.07 -21.33
C GLU A 235 20.75 -3.88 -20.49
N ARG A 236 19.44 -3.63 -20.47
CA ARG A 236 18.85 -2.58 -19.62
C ARG A 236 19.03 -2.89 -18.15
N TRP A 237 18.75 -4.13 -17.74
CA TRP A 237 18.97 -4.58 -16.37
C TRP A 237 20.42 -4.39 -15.95
N ARG A 238 21.37 -4.81 -16.80
CA ARG A 238 22.80 -4.59 -16.56
C ARG A 238 23.09 -3.11 -16.39
N ASN A 239 22.56 -2.22 -17.23
CA ASN A 239 22.79 -0.77 -17.07
C ASN A 239 22.29 -0.29 -15.70
N VAL A 240 21.06 -0.63 -15.30
CA VAL A 240 20.49 -0.27 -13.97
C VAL A 240 21.38 -0.73 -12.81
N GLN A 241 22.00 -1.92 -12.89
CA GLN A 241 22.88 -2.41 -11.82
C GLN A 241 24.21 -1.67 -11.68
N TYR A 242 24.64 -0.94 -12.73
CA TYR A 242 25.95 -0.30 -12.83
C TYR A 242 25.90 1.23 -12.96
N ASP A 243 24.74 1.84 -13.27
CA ASP A 243 24.60 3.29 -13.45
C ASP A 243 25.05 4.12 -12.22
N GLU A 244 24.91 3.58 -11.01
CA GLU A 244 25.33 4.25 -9.76
C GLU A 244 26.74 3.85 -9.25
N ARG A 245 27.47 2.98 -9.98
CA ARG A 245 28.69 2.35 -9.47
C ARG A 245 29.87 2.58 -10.41
N SER A 246 31.00 3.03 -9.85
CA SER A 246 32.27 3.20 -10.57
C SER A 246 33.01 1.86 -10.84
N ARG A 247 32.31 0.83 -11.31
CA ARG A 247 32.87 -0.50 -11.60
C ARG A 247 32.78 -0.81 -13.09
N GLN A 248 33.76 -1.52 -13.64
CA GLN A 248 33.67 -2.06 -15.00
C GLN A 248 32.47 -3.02 -15.12
N ARG A 249 31.67 -2.82 -16.17
CA ARG A 249 30.48 -3.60 -16.48
C ARG A 249 30.79 -4.72 -17.49
N PRO A 250 30.07 -5.85 -17.45
CA PRO A 250 30.14 -6.88 -18.49
C PRO A 250 29.84 -6.31 -19.89
N PRO A 251 30.63 -6.64 -20.93
CA PRO A 251 30.39 -6.18 -22.30
C PRO A 251 29.03 -6.62 -22.84
N SER A 252 28.33 -5.77 -23.62
CA SER A 252 27.05 -6.14 -24.25
C SER A 252 27.21 -7.33 -25.19
N ILE A 253 28.31 -7.37 -25.95
CA ILE A 253 28.60 -8.46 -26.90
C ILE A 253 28.73 -9.84 -26.23
N LEU A 254 29.19 -9.88 -24.97
CA LEU A 254 29.22 -11.12 -24.18
C LEU A 254 27.80 -11.62 -23.88
N ILE A 255 26.92 -10.72 -23.44
CA ILE A 255 25.50 -11.05 -23.17
C ILE A 255 24.82 -11.48 -24.46
N ALA A 256 25.01 -10.73 -25.56
CA ALA A 256 24.45 -11.07 -26.87
C ALA A 256 24.89 -12.46 -27.35
N LYS A 257 26.18 -12.80 -27.21
CA LYS A 257 26.69 -14.14 -27.56
C LYS A 257 25.97 -15.22 -26.76
N LEU A 258 25.90 -15.07 -25.43
CA LEU A 258 25.29 -16.07 -24.55
C LEU A 258 23.77 -16.19 -24.77
N VAL A 259 23.10 -15.10 -25.13
CA VAL A 259 21.67 -15.15 -25.51
C VAL A 259 21.49 -15.90 -26.82
N ALA A 260 22.32 -15.63 -27.83
CA ALA A 260 22.24 -16.33 -29.12
C ALA A 260 22.57 -17.84 -29.00
N ASP A 261 23.49 -18.23 -28.11
CA ASP A 261 23.77 -19.65 -27.82
C ASP A 261 22.54 -20.40 -27.28
N ALA A 262 21.67 -19.69 -26.55
CA ALA A 262 20.53 -20.23 -25.84
C ALA A 262 19.18 -19.85 -26.49
N ALA A 263 19.22 -19.17 -27.64
CA ALA A 263 18.01 -18.76 -28.35
C ALA A 263 17.27 -19.97 -28.92
N ASN A 264 15.94 -19.86 -29.07
CA ASN A 264 15.04 -20.91 -29.59
C ASN A 264 14.87 -22.14 -28.70
N HIS A 265 15.22 -22.06 -27.41
CA HIS A 265 15.08 -23.18 -26.47
C HIS A 265 13.80 -23.12 -25.62
N THR A 266 13.09 -21.99 -25.59
CA THR A 266 11.73 -21.92 -25.06
C THR A 266 10.71 -22.39 -26.10
N ASP A 267 9.52 -22.77 -25.63
CA ASP A 267 8.43 -23.13 -26.53
C ASP A 267 8.13 -21.97 -27.50
N ARG A 268 8.07 -22.28 -28.79
CA ARG A 268 7.69 -21.32 -29.82
C ARG A 268 6.20 -21.05 -29.80
N LEU A 269 5.41 -21.94 -29.20
CA LEU A 269 3.96 -21.85 -29.10
C LEU A 269 3.47 -21.04 -27.89
N THR A 270 4.35 -20.66 -26.96
CA THR A 270 3.99 -19.79 -25.82
C THR A 270 4.43 -18.35 -26.10
N ASP A 271 3.47 -17.42 -26.10
CA ASP A 271 3.69 -15.96 -26.27
C ASP A 271 4.32 -15.32 -25.02
N ARG A 272 5.10 -16.06 -24.23
CA ARG A 272 5.58 -15.62 -22.91
C ARG A 272 7.02 -15.11 -22.99
N LEU A 273 7.15 -13.78 -23.05
CA LEU A 273 8.42 -13.06 -22.99
C LEU A 273 9.14 -13.23 -21.63
N SER A 274 8.37 -13.35 -20.55
CA SER A 274 8.83 -13.54 -19.18
C SER A 274 9.57 -14.88 -19.01
N GLU A 275 9.06 -15.95 -19.63
CA GLU A 275 9.72 -17.27 -19.65
C GLU A 275 11.02 -17.25 -20.45
N GLU A 276 11.04 -16.60 -21.62
CA GLU A 276 12.27 -16.39 -22.40
C GLU A 276 13.29 -15.60 -21.60
N LEU A 277 12.90 -14.49 -20.98
CA LEU A 277 13.80 -13.69 -20.14
C LEU A 277 14.38 -14.52 -18.99
N TRP A 278 13.56 -15.31 -18.31
CA TRP A 278 14.00 -16.18 -17.23
C TRP A 278 15.00 -17.23 -17.75
N TYR A 279 14.69 -17.88 -18.87
CA TYR A 279 15.54 -18.90 -19.47
C TYR A 279 16.91 -18.32 -19.85
N GLN A 280 16.93 -17.16 -20.50
CA GLN A 280 18.16 -16.48 -20.88
C GLN A 280 18.99 -16.06 -19.66
N ALA A 281 18.34 -15.45 -18.65
CA ALA A 281 19.01 -15.08 -17.40
C ALA A 281 19.63 -16.29 -16.68
N LYS A 282 18.90 -17.41 -16.66
CA LYS A 282 19.35 -18.67 -16.05
C LYS A 282 20.49 -19.31 -16.83
N HIS A 283 20.44 -19.29 -18.16
CA HIS A 283 21.55 -19.75 -19.00
C HIS A 283 22.82 -18.96 -18.71
N LEU A 284 22.73 -17.61 -18.68
CA LEU A 284 23.86 -16.76 -18.29
C LEU A 284 24.42 -17.18 -16.93
N LEU A 285 23.56 -17.28 -15.91
CA LEU A 285 23.97 -17.69 -14.56
C LEU A 285 24.74 -19.01 -14.55
N LEU A 286 24.22 -20.03 -15.23
CA LEU A 286 24.84 -21.35 -15.30
C LEU A 286 26.22 -21.33 -15.98
N VAL A 287 26.37 -20.59 -17.07
CA VAL A 287 27.66 -20.44 -17.75
C VAL A 287 28.67 -19.76 -16.83
N PHE A 288 28.28 -18.66 -16.18
CA PHE A 288 29.18 -17.95 -15.26
C PHE A 288 29.56 -18.79 -14.04
N GLN A 289 28.61 -19.50 -13.43
CA GLN A 289 28.87 -20.40 -12.31
C GLN A 289 29.81 -21.54 -12.70
N LYS A 290 29.68 -22.10 -13.90
CA LYS A 290 30.59 -23.14 -14.39
C LYS A 290 32.05 -22.67 -14.37
N TYR A 291 32.35 -21.57 -15.04
CA TYR A 291 33.72 -21.01 -15.07
C TYR A 291 34.21 -20.66 -13.65
N HIS A 292 33.34 -20.07 -12.83
CA HIS A 292 33.70 -19.69 -11.47
C HIS A 292 34.04 -20.89 -10.57
N ASN A 293 33.29 -21.98 -10.69
CA ASN A 293 33.52 -23.22 -9.94
C ASN A 293 34.79 -23.94 -10.40
N GLU A 294 35.19 -23.77 -11.66
CA GLU A 294 36.47 -24.23 -12.20
C GLU A 294 37.65 -23.36 -11.76
N GLY A 295 37.39 -22.24 -11.07
CA GLY A 295 38.42 -21.31 -10.60
C GLY A 295 38.95 -20.38 -11.69
N GLU A 296 38.23 -20.23 -12.80
CA GLU A 296 38.68 -19.49 -13.99
C GLU A 296 37.74 -18.31 -14.32
N PRO A 297 38.29 -17.15 -14.72
CA PRO A 297 37.50 -16.10 -15.37
C PRO A 297 36.81 -16.64 -16.63
N ILE A 298 35.58 -16.20 -16.88
CA ILE A 298 34.82 -16.60 -18.05
C ILE A 298 35.59 -16.22 -19.32
N HIS A 299 35.75 -17.19 -20.21
CA HIS A 299 36.45 -16.99 -21.49
C HIS A 299 35.50 -17.30 -22.65
N ILE A 300 35.07 -16.23 -23.33
CA ILE A 300 34.19 -16.29 -24.49
C ILE A 300 34.87 -15.62 -25.68
N VAL A 301 34.79 -16.28 -26.83
CA VAL A 301 35.31 -15.83 -28.12
C VAL A 301 34.18 -15.61 -29.12
N ASN A 302 34.46 -14.83 -30.16
CA ASN A 302 33.57 -14.67 -31.29
C ASN A 302 33.43 -16.04 -32.01
N PRO A 303 32.21 -16.55 -32.18
CA PRO A 303 31.97 -17.88 -32.78
C PRO A 303 32.41 -17.97 -34.24
N VAL A 304 32.47 -16.85 -34.95
CA VAL A 304 32.97 -16.78 -36.34
C VAL A 304 34.50 -16.59 -36.37
N ARG A 305 35.09 -16.10 -35.27
CA ARG A 305 36.54 -15.92 -35.16
C ARG A 305 37.06 -16.15 -33.74
N ASN A 306 37.60 -17.33 -33.45
CA ASN A 306 38.09 -17.68 -32.11
C ASN A 306 39.26 -16.82 -31.56
N GLN A 307 39.99 -16.09 -32.42
CA GLN A 307 41.05 -15.16 -32.00
C GLN A 307 40.50 -13.80 -31.53
N ASP A 308 39.23 -13.52 -31.80
CA ASP A 308 38.51 -12.34 -31.34
C ASP A 308 37.86 -12.70 -29.98
N VAL A 309 38.55 -12.34 -28.90
CA VAL A 309 38.16 -12.70 -27.53
C VAL A 309 37.22 -11.62 -26.97
N LEU A 310 35.96 -11.98 -26.73
CA LEU A 310 34.90 -11.06 -26.29
C LEU A 310 34.99 -10.68 -24.79
N THR A 311 35.89 -11.35 -24.06
CA THR A 311 36.10 -11.26 -22.60
C THR A 311 37.51 -10.79 -22.28
N ASP A 312 38.18 -10.15 -23.24
CA ASP A 312 39.57 -9.71 -23.14
C ASP A 312 39.80 -8.61 -22.09
N GLN A 313 38.79 -7.75 -21.84
CA GLN A 313 38.85 -6.68 -20.84
C GLN A 313 38.05 -6.99 -19.57
N TRP A 314 37.14 -7.97 -19.59
CA TRP A 314 36.28 -8.28 -18.45
C TRP A 314 35.85 -9.75 -18.45
N PRO A 315 35.87 -10.44 -17.29
CA PRO A 315 36.22 -9.94 -15.96
C PRO A 315 37.72 -9.96 -15.68
N GLU A 316 38.27 -8.88 -15.11
CA GLU A 316 39.69 -8.82 -14.71
C GLU A 316 40.04 -9.78 -13.56
N THR A 317 39.05 -10.14 -12.72
CA THR A 317 39.24 -10.99 -11.55
C THR A 317 38.05 -11.91 -11.32
N LEU A 318 38.28 -13.05 -10.64
CA LEU A 318 37.20 -13.91 -10.13
C LEU A 318 36.25 -13.18 -9.20
N GLN A 319 36.71 -12.13 -8.51
CA GLN A 319 35.85 -11.31 -7.66
C GLN A 319 34.86 -10.47 -8.48
N ALA A 320 35.30 -9.89 -9.60
CA ALA A 320 34.41 -9.18 -10.51
C ALA A 320 33.34 -10.13 -11.10
N GLN A 321 33.75 -11.36 -11.43
CA GLN A 321 32.84 -12.42 -11.86
C GLN A 321 31.84 -12.83 -10.77
N ALA A 322 32.29 -13.06 -9.53
CA ALA A 322 31.44 -13.40 -8.39
C ALA A 322 30.37 -12.33 -8.12
N VAL A 323 30.73 -11.05 -8.24
CA VAL A 323 29.79 -9.95 -8.12
C VAL A 323 28.71 -10.02 -9.19
N PHE A 324 29.07 -10.31 -10.44
CA PHE A 324 28.10 -10.44 -11.52
C PHE A 324 27.21 -11.69 -11.37
N ILE A 325 27.77 -12.81 -10.89
CA ILE A 325 27.01 -14.02 -10.54
C ILE A 325 25.92 -13.68 -9.52
N ARG A 326 26.26 -12.96 -8.45
CA ARG A 326 25.26 -12.54 -7.45
C ARG A 326 24.16 -11.65 -8.02
N TYR A 327 24.50 -10.77 -8.97
CA TYR A 327 23.47 -9.99 -9.66
C TYR A 327 22.58 -10.88 -10.53
N LEU A 328 23.14 -11.84 -11.26
CA LEU A 328 22.38 -12.82 -12.04
C LEU A 328 21.49 -13.71 -11.17
N GLU A 329 21.96 -14.15 -10.00
CA GLU A 329 21.16 -14.90 -9.02
C GLU A 329 19.93 -14.09 -8.59
N ASN A 330 20.12 -12.80 -8.31
CA ASN A 330 19.00 -11.92 -8.00
C ASN A 330 18.06 -11.76 -9.19
N LEU A 331 18.58 -11.51 -10.40
CA LEU A 331 17.77 -11.39 -11.61
C LEU A 331 16.91 -12.64 -11.82
N VAL A 332 17.52 -13.83 -11.80
CA VAL A 332 16.82 -15.10 -12.01
C VAL A 332 15.71 -15.28 -10.97
N ALA A 333 15.99 -15.08 -9.68
CA ALA A 333 14.99 -15.21 -8.63
C ALA A 333 13.81 -14.23 -8.78
N GLN A 334 14.09 -12.99 -9.20
CA GLN A 334 13.08 -11.96 -9.39
C GLN A 334 12.21 -12.24 -10.63
N VAL A 335 12.81 -12.65 -11.75
CA VAL A 335 12.05 -13.03 -12.95
C VAL A 335 11.27 -14.32 -12.70
N GLU A 336 11.82 -15.29 -11.95
CA GLU A 336 11.09 -16.50 -11.53
C GLU A 336 9.86 -16.17 -10.69
N LYS A 337 9.97 -15.17 -9.81
CA LYS A 337 8.83 -14.65 -9.03
C LYS A 337 7.78 -13.99 -9.92
N LEU A 338 8.18 -13.26 -10.97
CA LEU A 338 7.24 -12.74 -11.97
C LEU A 338 6.51 -13.88 -12.69
N VAL A 339 7.23 -14.90 -13.16
CA VAL A 339 6.68 -16.05 -13.90
C VAL A 339 5.77 -16.93 -13.02
N SER A 340 6.11 -17.10 -11.74
CA SER A 340 5.37 -17.96 -10.81
C SER A 340 4.11 -17.30 -10.23
N GLY A 341 3.91 -16.01 -10.47
CA GLY A 341 2.79 -15.23 -9.95
C GLY A 341 3.18 -14.31 -8.78
N CYS A 342 2.81 -13.04 -8.94
CA CYS A 342 2.90 -11.97 -7.95
C CYS A 342 1.76 -10.98 -8.16
N ASP A 343 1.39 -10.22 -7.13
CA ASP A 343 0.39 -9.16 -7.29
C ASP A 343 0.96 -7.98 -8.09
N LEU A 344 0.10 -7.06 -8.54
CA LEU A 344 0.50 -5.96 -9.41
C LEU A 344 1.49 -4.98 -8.72
N GLY A 345 1.39 -4.82 -7.40
CA GLY A 345 2.29 -3.99 -6.61
C GLY A 345 3.68 -4.61 -6.49
N GLU A 346 3.74 -5.89 -6.17
CA GLU A 346 4.96 -6.70 -6.20
C GLU A 346 5.58 -6.68 -7.60
N MET A 347 4.79 -6.93 -8.65
CA MET A 347 5.24 -6.92 -10.04
C MET A 347 5.90 -5.58 -10.40
N LYS A 348 5.26 -4.47 -10.03
CA LYS A 348 5.80 -3.11 -10.25
C LYS A 348 7.12 -2.93 -9.52
N ALA A 349 7.18 -3.28 -8.23
CA ALA A 349 8.39 -3.14 -7.43
C ALA A 349 9.56 -3.94 -8.02
N ILE A 350 9.30 -5.17 -8.47
CA ILE A 350 10.29 -6.02 -9.13
C ILE A 350 10.77 -5.38 -10.43
N MET A 351 9.85 -5.01 -11.33
CA MET A 351 10.22 -4.46 -12.64
C MET A 351 10.93 -3.11 -12.52
N VAL A 352 10.57 -2.25 -11.56
CA VAL A 352 11.28 -0.98 -11.29
C VAL A 352 12.73 -1.26 -10.89
N LYS A 353 12.94 -2.24 -10.01
CA LYS A 353 14.29 -2.63 -9.56
C LYS A 353 15.11 -3.26 -10.67
N LEU A 354 14.48 -4.00 -11.59
CA LEU A 354 15.17 -4.68 -12.69
C LEU A 354 15.44 -3.75 -13.87
N PHE A 355 14.47 -2.95 -14.31
CA PHE A 355 14.52 -2.22 -15.60
C PHE A 355 14.50 -0.69 -15.45
N GLY A 356 14.30 -0.20 -14.23
CA GLY A 356 14.33 1.22 -13.86
C GLY A 356 12.94 1.83 -13.69
N GLU A 357 12.88 2.92 -12.93
CA GLU A 357 11.63 3.55 -12.49
C GLU A 357 10.76 4.05 -13.64
N VAL A 358 11.30 4.92 -14.50
CA VAL A 358 10.55 5.57 -15.60
C VAL A 358 9.87 4.61 -16.57
N PRO A 359 10.57 3.67 -17.24
CA PRO A 359 9.96 2.83 -18.28
C PRO A 359 8.93 1.88 -17.68
N THR A 360 9.19 1.36 -16.47
CA THR A 360 8.28 0.50 -15.76
C THR A 360 7.04 1.24 -15.32
N ILE A 361 7.18 2.38 -14.66
CA ILE A 361 6.03 3.12 -14.18
C ILE A 361 5.10 3.54 -15.32
N ASP A 362 5.64 3.94 -16.46
CA ASP A 362 4.84 4.34 -17.61
C ASP A 362 4.15 3.14 -18.26
N ALA A 363 4.84 2.00 -18.38
CA ALA A 363 4.22 0.75 -18.80
C ALA A 363 3.07 0.32 -17.87
N PHE A 364 3.25 0.41 -16.55
CA PHE A 364 2.21 0.12 -15.58
C PHE A 364 1.05 1.11 -15.65
N ARG A 365 1.30 2.40 -15.91
CA ARG A 365 0.23 3.38 -16.10
C ARG A 365 -0.62 3.03 -17.30
N ASP A 366 0.00 2.74 -18.43
CA ASP A 366 -0.72 2.45 -19.67
C ASP A 366 -1.46 1.10 -19.55
N TYR A 367 -0.81 0.08 -18.98
CA TYR A 367 -1.48 -1.17 -18.62
C TYR A 367 -2.70 -0.94 -17.72
N LEU A 368 -2.57 -0.11 -16.67
CA LEU A 368 -3.69 0.23 -15.79
C LEU A 368 -4.77 1.07 -16.49
N LYS A 369 -4.40 1.92 -17.45
CA LYS A 369 -5.37 2.72 -18.22
C LYS A 369 -6.15 1.88 -19.22
N ASP A 370 -5.49 0.88 -19.81
CA ASP A 370 -6.08 -0.01 -20.80
C ASP A 370 -6.88 -1.14 -20.15
N ASN A 371 -6.45 -1.62 -18.96
CA ASN A 371 -7.09 -2.72 -18.23
C ASN A 371 -7.98 -2.26 -17.06
N ALA A 372 -7.77 -1.08 -16.48
CA ALA A 372 -8.72 -0.46 -15.57
C ALA A 372 -9.48 0.63 -16.34
N MET A 373 -10.80 0.67 -16.18
CA MET A 373 -11.64 1.80 -16.59
C MET A 373 -11.31 3.09 -15.78
N LEU A 374 -10.04 3.41 -15.49
CA LEU A 374 -9.65 4.65 -14.82
C LEU A 374 -9.66 5.79 -15.83
N THR A 375 -10.78 6.47 -15.89
CA THR A 375 -10.97 7.62 -16.77
C THR A 375 -10.04 8.76 -16.35
N GLN A 376 -9.61 9.56 -17.32
CA GLN A 376 -8.85 10.80 -17.08
C GLN A 376 -9.54 11.74 -16.08
N ARG A 377 -10.87 11.68 -16.04
CA ARG A 377 -11.72 12.39 -15.08
C ARG A 377 -11.56 11.89 -13.65
N GLU A 378 -11.44 10.59 -13.44
CA GLU A 378 -11.20 10.01 -12.12
C GLU A 378 -9.80 10.31 -11.61
N LEU A 379 -8.78 10.24 -12.49
CA LEU A 379 -7.42 10.65 -12.13
C LEU A 379 -7.36 12.14 -11.74
N GLY A 380 -8.00 13.01 -12.53
CA GLY A 380 -8.12 14.44 -12.22
C GLY A 380 -8.80 14.70 -10.88
N GLN A 381 -9.87 13.96 -10.56
CA GLN A 381 -10.54 14.05 -9.26
C GLN A 381 -9.65 13.58 -8.11
N ARG A 382 -8.88 12.50 -8.28
CA ARG A 382 -7.95 12.01 -7.25
C ARG A 382 -6.85 13.04 -6.94
N LEU A 383 -6.31 13.69 -7.96
CA LEU A 383 -5.32 14.76 -7.82
C LEU A 383 -5.91 15.99 -7.15
N LYS A 384 -7.13 16.38 -7.52
CA LYS A 384 -7.86 17.46 -6.88
C LYS A 384 -8.06 17.20 -5.38
N SER A 385 -8.51 16.00 -5.02
CA SER A 385 -8.68 15.61 -3.62
C SER A 385 -7.37 15.65 -2.84
N ALA A 386 -6.26 15.19 -3.43
CA ALA A 386 -4.96 15.22 -2.78
C ALA A 386 -4.46 16.66 -2.56
N ARG A 387 -4.67 17.56 -3.53
CA ARG A 387 -4.39 19.00 -3.36
C ARG A 387 -5.20 19.60 -2.22
N GLU A 388 -6.50 19.33 -2.18
CA GLU A 388 -7.40 19.87 -1.16
C GLU A 388 -7.05 19.35 0.23
N ALA A 389 -6.60 18.10 0.36
CA ALA A 389 -6.19 17.49 1.62
C ALA A 389 -4.98 18.18 2.28
N ILE A 390 -4.06 18.74 1.48
CA ILE A 390 -2.89 19.49 1.96
C ILE A 390 -3.13 21.01 2.00
N GLY A 391 -4.35 21.47 1.68
CA GLY A 391 -4.74 22.87 1.77
C GLY A 391 -4.15 23.80 0.71
N LEU A 392 -3.59 23.28 -0.38
CA LEU A 392 -3.01 24.12 -1.45
C LEU A 392 -4.09 24.61 -2.42
N THR A 393 -3.96 25.86 -2.88
CA THR A 393 -4.76 26.39 -3.99
C THR A 393 -4.22 25.93 -5.34
N GLN A 394 -5.05 25.93 -6.38
CA GLN A 394 -4.59 25.62 -7.74
C GLN A 394 -3.47 26.57 -8.23
N GLN A 395 -3.45 27.82 -7.74
CA GLN A 395 -2.38 28.77 -8.06
C GLN A 395 -1.06 28.37 -7.41
N GLN A 396 -1.09 28.02 -6.12
CA GLN A 396 0.11 27.59 -5.41
C GLN A 396 0.70 26.29 -5.99
N VAL A 397 -0.16 25.35 -6.40
CA VAL A 397 0.31 24.14 -7.09
C VAL A 397 0.93 24.50 -8.44
N ALA A 398 0.27 25.36 -9.22
CA ALA A 398 0.76 25.80 -10.52
C ALA A 398 2.16 26.44 -10.41
N ASP A 399 2.35 27.32 -9.43
CA ASP A 399 3.64 27.98 -9.17
C ASP A 399 4.74 26.97 -8.82
N GLU A 400 4.42 25.93 -8.05
CA GLU A 400 5.40 24.95 -7.55
C GLU A 400 5.77 23.86 -8.57
N VAL A 401 4.84 23.44 -9.41
CA VAL A 401 5.10 22.44 -10.46
C VAL A 401 5.39 23.04 -11.84
N ALA A 402 5.60 24.37 -11.90
CA ALA A 402 5.85 25.13 -13.12
C ALA A 402 4.78 24.94 -14.21
N LEU A 403 3.51 24.90 -13.80
CA LEU A 403 2.35 24.85 -14.69
C LEU A 403 1.52 26.13 -14.58
N THR A 404 0.59 26.35 -15.50
CA THR A 404 -0.38 27.44 -15.34
C THR A 404 -1.53 26.99 -14.45
N ARG A 405 -2.16 27.92 -13.72
CA ARG A 405 -3.39 27.65 -12.96
C ARG A 405 -4.48 27.03 -13.84
N VAL A 406 -4.56 27.44 -15.10
CA VAL A 406 -5.49 26.88 -16.09
C VAL A 406 -5.15 25.41 -16.38
N ALA A 407 -3.87 25.07 -16.54
CA ALA A 407 -3.44 23.68 -16.74
C ALA A 407 -3.80 22.81 -15.54
N ILE A 408 -3.54 23.25 -14.30
CA ILE A 408 -3.96 22.52 -13.09
C ILE A 408 -5.47 22.33 -13.05
N SER A 409 -6.24 23.37 -13.39
CA SER A 409 -7.71 23.25 -13.43
C SER A 409 -8.19 22.26 -14.49
N GLN A 410 -7.57 22.21 -15.67
CA GLN A 410 -7.95 21.29 -16.75
C GLN A 410 -7.52 19.83 -16.45
N ILE A 411 -6.39 19.64 -15.77
CA ILE A 411 -5.95 18.35 -15.23
C ILE A 411 -6.97 17.86 -14.20
N GLU A 412 -7.33 18.69 -13.22
CA GLU A 412 -8.27 18.33 -12.14
C GLU A 412 -9.70 18.05 -12.64
N SER A 413 -10.11 18.68 -13.74
CA SER A 413 -11.41 18.43 -14.37
C SER A 413 -11.41 17.23 -15.32
N GLY A 414 -10.24 16.65 -15.61
CA GLY A 414 -10.08 15.53 -16.55
C GLY A 414 -10.13 15.92 -18.03
N ASN A 415 -10.04 17.22 -18.34
CA ASN A 415 -10.10 17.74 -19.71
C ASN A 415 -8.71 17.85 -20.37
N ARG A 416 -7.64 17.76 -19.56
CA ARG A 416 -6.25 17.73 -20.03
C ARG A 416 -5.55 16.50 -19.47
N THR A 417 -4.82 15.80 -20.33
CA THR A 417 -4.05 14.63 -19.91
C THR A 417 -2.89 15.09 -19.05
N ILE A 418 -2.50 14.26 -18.08
CA ILE A 418 -1.36 14.54 -17.22
C ILE A 418 -0.19 13.68 -17.66
N SER A 419 0.98 14.29 -17.82
CA SER A 419 2.20 13.56 -18.17
C SER A 419 2.79 12.83 -16.95
N SER A 420 3.69 11.86 -17.18
CA SER A 420 4.41 11.16 -16.11
C SER A 420 5.16 12.12 -15.19
N ILE A 421 5.76 13.16 -15.77
CA ILE A 421 6.57 14.15 -15.06
C ILE A 421 5.68 15.06 -14.22
N GLU A 422 4.56 15.52 -14.79
CA GLU A 422 3.57 16.32 -14.07
C GLU A 422 2.96 15.53 -12.91
N LEU A 423 2.60 14.25 -13.14
CA LEU A 423 2.07 13.38 -12.11
C LEU A 423 3.09 13.10 -11.01
N MET A 424 4.38 12.92 -11.35
CA MET A 424 5.46 12.78 -10.38
C MET A 424 5.64 14.06 -9.55
N HIS A 425 5.65 15.24 -10.17
CA HIS A 425 5.78 16.51 -9.46
C HIS A 425 4.58 16.74 -8.54
N LEU A 426 3.37 16.48 -9.01
CA LEU A 426 2.16 16.56 -8.20
C LEU A 426 2.17 15.53 -7.07
N SER A 427 2.60 14.30 -7.33
CA SER A 427 2.72 13.25 -6.31
C SER A 427 3.69 13.65 -5.20
N ARG A 428 4.87 14.18 -5.57
CA ARG A 428 5.86 14.71 -4.61
C ARG A 428 5.32 15.90 -3.82
N LEU A 429 4.72 16.87 -4.51
CA LEU A 429 4.10 18.03 -3.86
C LEU A 429 2.98 17.62 -2.91
N TYR A 430 2.23 16.57 -3.27
CA TYR A 430 1.12 16.07 -2.47
C TYR A 430 1.54 15.08 -1.38
N GLY A 431 2.82 14.71 -1.33
CA GLY A 431 3.33 13.73 -0.36
C GLY A 431 2.70 12.34 -0.52
N ARG A 432 2.34 11.94 -1.73
CA ARG A 432 1.72 10.65 -2.04
C ARG A 432 2.53 9.89 -3.09
N ASP A 433 2.55 8.56 -3.02
CA ASP A 433 3.15 7.76 -4.09
C ASP A 433 2.33 7.91 -5.38
N MET A 434 3.01 7.88 -6.53
CA MET A 434 2.32 8.00 -7.81
C MET A 434 1.36 6.82 -8.07
N SER A 435 1.68 5.63 -7.56
CA SER A 435 0.81 4.45 -7.62
C SER A 435 -0.52 4.70 -6.91
N SER A 436 -0.55 5.49 -5.84
CA SER A 436 -1.77 5.79 -5.08
C SER A 436 -2.85 6.52 -5.89
N PHE A 437 -2.45 7.19 -6.98
CA PHE A 437 -3.34 7.85 -7.92
C PHE A 437 -3.77 6.93 -9.07
N LEU A 438 -2.95 5.93 -9.41
CA LEU A 438 -3.11 5.05 -10.58
C LEU A 438 -3.75 3.70 -10.25
N GLU A 439 -3.51 3.16 -9.06
CA GLU A 439 -4.08 1.88 -8.64
C GLU A 439 -5.61 1.94 -8.64
N GLU A 440 -6.23 0.95 -9.26
CA GLU A 440 -7.62 0.65 -8.98
C GLU A 440 -7.65 0.17 -7.53
N ARG A 441 -8.19 1.01 -6.64
CA ARG A 441 -8.19 0.74 -5.21
C ARG A 441 -9.18 -0.40 -4.96
N THR A 442 -8.77 -1.64 -5.20
CA THR A 442 -9.56 -2.88 -5.06
C THR A 442 -10.16 -2.99 -3.66
N VAL A 443 -9.42 -2.57 -2.64
CA VAL A 443 -9.92 -2.62 -1.26
C VAL A 443 -10.87 -1.46 -0.91
N GLU A 444 -10.73 -0.31 -1.57
CA GLU A 444 -11.76 0.74 -1.49
C GLU A 444 -13.02 0.31 -2.22
N LYS A 445 -12.90 -0.43 -3.33
CA LYS A 445 -14.05 -1.01 -4.01
C LYS A 445 -14.82 -1.98 -3.11
N ASP A 446 -14.23 -2.80 -2.25
CA ASP A 446 -15.05 -3.72 -1.43
C ASP A 446 -15.79 -3.03 -0.28
N ALA A 447 -15.12 -2.16 0.48
CA ALA A 447 -15.78 -1.39 1.55
C ALA A 447 -16.79 -0.37 1.00
N LEU A 448 -16.41 0.37 -0.05
CA LEU A 448 -17.28 1.36 -0.67
C LEU A 448 -18.32 0.73 -1.61
N ALA A 449 -18.09 -0.43 -2.24
CA ALA A 449 -19.15 -1.09 -3.03
C ALA A 449 -20.18 -1.76 -2.12
N VAL A 450 -19.82 -2.30 -0.96
CA VAL A 450 -20.80 -2.77 0.03
C VAL A 450 -21.64 -1.60 0.54
N LEU A 451 -21.01 -0.47 0.89
CA LEU A 451 -21.74 0.77 1.17
C LEU A 451 -22.61 1.22 0.00
N SER A 452 -22.11 1.14 -1.23
CA SER A 452 -22.83 1.57 -2.42
C SER A 452 -24.08 0.75 -2.66
N ARG A 453 -24.05 -0.54 -2.29
CA ARG A 453 -25.17 -1.47 -2.42
C ARG A 453 -26.18 -1.31 -1.30
N ALA A 454 -25.69 -1.11 -0.07
CA ALA A 454 -26.55 -0.98 1.10
C ALA A 454 -27.20 0.41 1.19
N HIS A 455 -26.45 1.49 0.93
CA HIS A 455 -26.87 2.90 1.09
C HIS A 455 -26.29 3.79 0.00
N PRO A 456 -26.89 3.76 -1.20
CA PRO A 456 -26.49 4.59 -2.33
C PRO A 456 -26.44 6.09 -1.99
N ASP A 457 -27.34 6.54 -1.10
CA ASP A 457 -27.54 7.94 -0.73
C ASP A 457 -26.33 8.51 0.05
N LEU A 458 -25.68 7.68 0.88
CA LEU A 458 -24.50 8.09 1.66
C LEU A 458 -23.24 8.21 0.80
N ILE A 459 -23.13 7.42 -0.27
CA ILE A 459 -22.03 7.56 -1.24
C ILE A 459 -22.21 8.81 -2.10
N GLN A 460 -23.45 9.22 -2.35
CA GLN A 460 -23.71 10.49 -3.02
C GLN A 460 -23.30 11.69 -2.16
N ASN A 461 -23.27 11.54 -0.83
CA ASN A 461 -22.71 12.54 0.07
C ASN A 461 -21.17 12.57 -0.03
N ARG A 462 -20.67 13.50 -0.84
CA ARG A 462 -19.23 13.74 -1.04
C ARG A 462 -18.46 13.96 0.25
N ILE A 463 -19.06 14.59 1.27
CA ILE A 463 -18.39 14.87 2.54
C ILE A 463 -18.15 13.54 3.28
N PHE A 464 -19.19 12.72 3.40
CA PHE A 464 -19.10 11.41 4.04
C PHE A 464 -18.11 10.48 3.32
N TYR A 465 -18.20 10.41 1.99
CA TYR A 465 -17.27 9.64 1.16
C TYR A 465 -15.81 10.05 1.39
N ASN A 466 -15.52 11.35 1.38
CA ASN A 466 -14.18 11.86 1.61
C ASN A 466 -13.70 11.57 3.04
N THR A 467 -14.58 11.66 4.04
CA THR A 467 -14.25 11.33 5.44
C THR A 467 -13.83 9.86 5.58
N LEU A 468 -14.58 8.93 4.99
CA LEU A 468 -14.26 7.51 4.98
C LEU A 468 -12.95 7.24 4.24
N ARG A 469 -12.78 7.80 3.05
CA ARG A 469 -11.55 7.66 2.26
C ARG A 469 -10.32 8.13 3.04
N ASN A 470 -10.40 9.30 3.66
CA ASN A 470 -9.32 9.85 4.48
C ASN A 470 -9.00 8.99 5.71
N ALA A 471 -10.01 8.37 6.32
CA ALA A 471 -9.83 7.46 7.44
C ALA A 471 -9.14 6.16 7.03
N THR A 472 -9.57 5.55 5.92
CA THR A 472 -8.94 4.34 5.35
C THR A 472 -7.50 4.60 4.91
N GLU A 473 -7.23 5.77 4.30
CA GLU A 473 -5.88 6.19 3.94
C GLU A 473 -4.99 6.32 5.18
N LEU A 474 -5.49 6.91 6.28
CA LEU A 474 -4.74 7.04 7.53
C LEU A 474 -4.36 5.68 8.13
N PHE A 475 -5.28 4.71 8.17
CA PHE A 475 -4.98 3.36 8.65
C PHE A 475 -3.96 2.63 7.79
N ARG A 476 -4.01 2.84 6.47
CA ARG A 476 -3.03 2.29 5.53
C ARG A 476 -1.64 2.89 5.76
N GLU A 477 -1.55 4.21 5.86
CA GLU A 477 -0.27 4.89 6.10
C GLU A 477 0.35 4.49 7.43
N TYR A 478 -0.47 4.33 8.48
CA TYR A 478 0.02 3.77 9.75
C TYR A 478 0.59 2.35 9.57
N GLY A 479 -0.06 1.51 8.75
CA GLY A 479 0.43 0.20 8.37
C GLY A 479 1.76 0.25 7.60
N ASN A 480 1.88 1.14 6.62
CA ASN A 480 3.08 1.34 5.82
C ASN A 480 4.25 1.84 6.66
N LEU A 481 4.02 2.81 7.54
CA LEU A 481 5.04 3.34 8.45
C LEU A 481 5.60 2.24 9.35
N LYS A 482 4.76 1.35 9.87
CA LYS A 482 5.22 0.23 10.70
C LYS A 482 6.05 -0.78 9.92
N LYS A 483 5.66 -1.08 8.67
CA LYS A 483 6.46 -1.91 7.76
C LYS A 483 7.82 -1.27 7.45
N LEU A 484 7.85 0.03 7.15
CA LEU A 484 9.08 0.77 6.83
C LEU A 484 10.05 0.88 8.00
N LEU A 485 9.52 0.88 9.23
CA LEU A 485 10.32 0.93 10.46
C LEU A 485 10.74 -0.46 10.95
N ASP A 486 10.47 -1.52 10.19
CA ASP A 486 10.69 -2.92 10.59
C ASP A 486 10.09 -3.25 11.97
N ILE A 487 8.98 -2.57 12.31
CA ILE A 487 8.21 -2.87 13.52
C ILE A 487 7.34 -4.06 13.16
N ASP A 488 7.97 -5.24 13.12
CA ASP A 488 7.31 -6.53 13.02
C ASP A 488 6.38 -6.67 14.21
N GLN A 489 5.09 -6.41 13.98
CA GLN A 489 4.09 -6.99 14.85
C GLN A 489 3.97 -8.44 14.44
N GLU A 490 4.46 -9.35 15.29
CA GLU A 490 3.72 -10.58 15.52
C GLU A 490 2.25 -10.15 15.65
N ARG A 491 1.45 -10.47 14.64
CA ARG A 491 0.10 -9.94 14.48
C ARG A 491 -0.74 -10.43 15.65
N ASN A 492 -0.76 -9.68 16.75
CA ASN A 492 -1.71 -9.83 17.84
C ASN A 492 -3.08 -9.33 17.36
N LEU A 493 -3.62 -9.99 16.34
CA LEU A 493 -4.99 -9.78 15.93
C LEU A 493 -5.88 -10.47 16.97
N PRO A 494 -7.02 -9.87 17.29
CA PRO A 494 -7.98 -10.54 18.15
C PRO A 494 -8.49 -11.81 17.45
N PRO A 495 -9.01 -12.79 18.22
CA PRO A 495 -9.58 -14.01 17.65
C PRO A 495 -10.80 -13.70 16.78
N VAL A 496 -11.15 -14.65 15.90
CA VAL A 496 -12.48 -14.68 15.27
C VAL A 496 -13.30 -15.71 16.00
N TYR A 497 -14.46 -15.30 16.49
CA TYR A 497 -15.42 -16.21 17.08
C TYR A 497 -16.43 -16.66 16.02
N THR A 498 -16.42 -17.95 15.69
CA THR A 498 -17.31 -18.52 14.66
C THR A 498 -18.52 -19.19 15.30
N TYR A 499 -19.70 -18.56 15.20
CA TYR A 499 -20.96 -19.10 15.74
C TYR A 499 -21.98 -19.53 14.67
N GLY A 500 -21.68 -19.42 13.37
CA GLY A 500 -22.67 -19.54 12.31
C GLY A 500 -23.47 -18.24 12.11
N GLU A 501 -24.40 -18.21 11.16
CA GLU A 501 -25.27 -17.04 10.93
C GLU A 501 -26.49 -17.09 11.86
N PRO A 502 -26.85 -15.98 12.53
CA PRO A 502 -28.03 -15.95 13.39
C PRO A 502 -29.29 -16.11 12.54
N LYS A 503 -30.17 -17.04 12.93
CA LYS A 503 -31.41 -17.33 12.18
C LYS A 503 -32.60 -16.53 12.69
N ASN A 504 -32.52 -16.02 13.92
CA ASN A 504 -33.55 -15.23 14.55
C ASN A 504 -32.95 -14.31 15.63
N VAL A 505 -33.78 -13.36 16.11
CA VAL A 505 -33.38 -12.35 17.11
C VAL A 505 -32.85 -12.98 18.40
N TRP A 506 -33.48 -14.07 18.86
CA TRP A 506 -33.03 -14.76 20.07
C TRP A 506 -31.60 -15.28 19.88
N GLU A 507 -31.32 -15.90 18.73
CA GLU A 507 -30.01 -16.52 18.45
C GLU A 507 -28.93 -15.46 18.29
N ALA A 508 -29.27 -14.35 17.64
CA ALA A 508 -28.40 -13.17 17.57
C ALA A 508 -28.01 -12.66 18.97
N ILE A 509 -28.98 -12.52 19.89
CA ILE A 509 -28.71 -12.05 21.26
C ILE A 509 -27.78 -13.02 21.97
N GLN A 510 -28.09 -14.33 21.97
CA GLN A 510 -27.25 -15.32 22.64
C GLN A 510 -25.84 -15.40 22.08
N MET A 511 -25.68 -15.38 20.76
CA MET A 511 -24.35 -15.36 20.15
C MET A 511 -23.54 -14.15 20.62
N GLY A 512 -24.17 -12.97 20.73
CA GLY A 512 -23.52 -11.75 21.19
C GLY A 512 -23.10 -11.84 22.66
N GLU A 513 -23.98 -12.33 23.53
CA GLU A 513 -23.69 -12.49 24.97
C GLU A 513 -22.57 -13.51 25.21
N HIS A 514 -22.63 -14.69 24.57
CA HIS A 514 -21.58 -15.69 24.68
C HIS A 514 -20.23 -15.19 24.14
N ALA A 515 -20.23 -14.46 23.02
CA ALA A 515 -19.01 -13.86 22.49
C ALA A 515 -18.43 -12.82 23.46
N ALA A 516 -19.26 -12.03 24.12
CA ALA A 516 -18.83 -11.07 25.13
C ALA A 516 -18.20 -11.76 26.35
N GLU A 517 -18.80 -12.83 26.85
CA GLU A 517 -18.25 -13.63 27.96
C GLU A 517 -16.91 -14.28 27.60
N ALA A 518 -16.82 -14.88 26.41
CA ALA A 518 -15.60 -15.49 25.92
C ALA A 518 -14.47 -14.45 25.78
N GLU A 519 -14.80 -13.27 25.25
CA GLU A 519 -13.83 -12.20 25.06
C GLU A 519 -13.39 -11.58 26.39
N ARG A 520 -14.31 -11.36 27.35
CA ARG A 520 -13.95 -10.91 28.70
C ARG A 520 -13.06 -11.91 29.43
N SER A 521 -13.29 -13.21 29.20
CA SER A 521 -12.48 -14.28 29.77
C SER A 521 -11.07 -14.29 29.18
N ARG A 522 -10.95 -14.14 27.85
CA ARG A 522 -9.66 -14.04 27.15
C ARG A 522 -8.84 -12.84 27.60
N LEU A 523 -9.51 -11.70 27.81
CA LEU A 523 -8.89 -10.44 28.24
C LEU A 523 -8.73 -10.33 29.77
N GLU A 524 -9.11 -11.37 30.53
CA GLU A 524 -9.03 -11.42 32.00
C GLU A 524 -9.71 -10.22 32.71
N LEU A 525 -10.79 -9.68 32.14
CA LEU A 525 -11.46 -8.48 32.64
C LEU A 525 -12.33 -8.75 33.88
N GLY A 526 -12.62 -10.03 34.17
CA GLY A 526 -13.52 -10.44 35.24
C GLY A 526 -14.92 -9.83 35.07
N ILE A 527 -15.51 -9.33 36.16
CA ILE A 527 -16.86 -8.71 36.17
C ILE A 527 -16.85 -7.18 36.34
N ASN A 528 -15.66 -6.57 36.35
CA ASN A 528 -15.50 -5.15 36.62
C ASN A 528 -15.77 -4.28 35.37
N PRO A 529 -16.22 -3.03 35.54
CA PRO A 529 -16.34 -2.07 34.45
C PRO A 529 -15.05 -1.87 33.66
N ILE A 530 -15.19 -1.66 32.35
CA ILE A 530 -14.06 -1.31 31.47
C ILE A 530 -13.83 0.20 31.57
N ARG A 531 -12.60 0.59 31.94
CA ARG A 531 -12.26 1.99 32.20
C ARG A 531 -12.17 2.83 30.93
N ASP A 532 -11.45 2.31 29.94
CA ASP A 532 -11.29 2.94 28.64
C ASP A 532 -11.41 1.88 27.55
N MET A 533 -12.48 1.98 26.77
CA MET A 533 -12.77 1.05 25.68
C MET A 533 -11.84 1.24 24.48
N ALA A 534 -11.37 2.47 24.23
CA ALA A 534 -10.47 2.72 23.11
C ALA A 534 -9.09 2.11 23.43
N GLU A 535 -8.56 2.37 24.62
CA GLU A 535 -7.27 1.82 25.06
C GLU A 535 -7.29 0.28 25.05
N LEU A 536 -8.37 -0.33 25.55
CA LEU A 536 -8.52 -1.78 25.56
C LEU A 536 -8.47 -2.38 24.15
N VAL A 537 -9.18 -1.78 23.20
CA VAL A 537 -9.28 -2.28 21.83
C VAL A 537 -7.98 -2.00 21.05
N GLU A 538 -7.33 -0.86 21.28
CA GLU A 538 -6.00 -0.54 20.73
C GLU A 538 -4.92 -1.49 21.21
N SER A 539 -5.00 -1.96 22.46
CA SER A 539 -4.10 -2.99 22.97
C SER A 539 -4.25 -4.34 22.26
N GLN A 540 -5.35 -4.55 21.53
CA GLN A 540 -5.59 -5.72 20.67
C GLN A 540 -5.18 -5.47 19.20
N GLY A 541 -4.41 -4.40 18.94
CA GLY A 541 -3.93 -4.09 17.59
C GLY A 541 -4.99 -3.48 16.66
N ILE A 542 -6.09 -2.97 17.20
CA ILE A 542 -7.14 -2.29 16.44
C ILE A 542 -7.02 -0.78 16.62
N LEU A 543 -6.89 -0.03 15.54
CA LEU A 543 -6.78 1.42 15.59
C LEU A 543 -8.13 2.08 15.87
N VAL A 544 -8.17 3.09 16.76
CA VAL A 544 -9.39 3.85 17.01
C VAL A 544 -9.17 5.32 16.65
N ILE A 545 -9.94 5.85 15.69
CA ILE A 545 -9.89 7.26 15.29
C ILE A 545 -11.27 7.92 15.40
N LYS A 546 -11.25 9.25 15.48
CA LYS A 546 -12.44 10.09 15.56
C LYS A 546 -12.59 10.87 14.27
N LYS A 547 -13.81 10.92 13.72
CA LYS A 547 -14.16 11.70 12.53
C LYS A 547 -15.57 12.25 12.66
N ASN A 548 -15.84 13.40 12.05
CA ASN A 548 -17.21 13.89 11.91
C ASN A 548 -17.97 13.04 10.88
N LEU A 549 -18.94 12.27 11.36
CA LEU A 549 -19.86 11.46 10.55
C LEU A 549 -21.28 12.05 10.67
N GLU A 550 -22.20 11.60 9.82
CA GLU A 550 -23.61 12.00 9.95
C GLU A 550 -24.19 11.56 11.29
N ASP A 551 -25.11 12.35 11.87
CA ASP A 551 -25.65 12.16 13.23
C ASP A 551 -26.27 10.77 13.46
N HIS A 552 -26.74 10.09 12.42
CA HIS A 552 -27.31 8.74 12.53
C HIS A 552 -26.24 7.62 12.59
N ILE A 553 -24.98 7.94 12.26
CA ILE A 553 -23.86 7.00 12.26
C ILE A 553 -23.07 7.20 13.55
N SER A 554 -23.01 6.19 14.42
CA SER A 554 -22.24 6.29 15.67
C SER A 554 -20.80 5.82 15.53
N GLY A 555 -20.54 4.89 14.61
CA GLY A 555 -19.23 4.26 14.43
C GLY A 555 -19.21 3.44 13.15
N ILE A 556 -18.00 3.11 12.71
CA ILE A 556 -17.70 2.29 11.53
C ILE A 556 -16.43 1.49 11.84
N PHE A 557 -16.49 0.17 11.94
CA PHE A 557 -15.29 -0.66 11.88
C PHE A 557 -14.77 -0.73 10.44
N ILE A 558 -13.47 -1.00 10.24
CA ILE A 558 -12.83 -1.25 8.96
C ILE A 558 -11.96 -2.50 9.09
N ALA A 559 -12.14 -3.46 8.19
CA ALA A 559 -11.32 -4.66 8.08
C ALA A 559 -10.76 -4.77 6.65
N ASN A 560 -9.44 -4.89 6.51
CA ASN A 560 -8.75 -4.99 5.23
C ASN A 560 -7.62 -6.03 5.35
N ALA A 561 -7.34 -6.81 4.30
CA ALA A 561 -6.20 -7.72 4.26
C ALA A 561 -4.84 -6.99 4.26
N GLU A 562 -4.79 -5.74 3.75
CA GLU A 562 -3.62 -4.87 3.68
C GLU A 562 -3.60 -3.75 4.73
N ALA A 563 -4.76 -3.24 5.13
CA ALA A 563 -4.88 -2.22 6.18
C ALA A 563 -5.20 -2.88 7.52
N GLN A 564 -4.63 -2.31 8.58
CA GLN A 564 -4.87 -2.77 9.93
C GLN A 564 -6.36 -2.66 10.29
N LEU A 565 -6.80 -3.47 11.25
CA LEU A 565 -8.15 -3.39 11.80
C LEU A 565 -8.33 -1.99 12.41
N GLY A 566 -9.45 -1.34 12.10
CA GLY A 566 -9.70 0.02 12.54
C GLY A 566 -11.15 0.24 12.95
N ILE A 567 -11.38 1.23 13.81
CA ILE A 567 -12.68 1.71 14.24
C ILE A 567 -12.68 3.23 14.10
N ILE A 568 -13.68 3.75 13.40
CA ILE A 568 -13.98 5.18 13.31
C ILE A 568 -15.16 5.45 14.22
N ILE A 569 -15.03 6.42 15.13
CA ILE A 569 -16.12 6.87 16.01
C ILE A 569 -16.57 8.26 15.57
N ASN A 570 -17.89 8.50 15.60
CA ASN A 570 -18.43 9.81 15.29
C ASN A 570 -18.06 10.84 16.37
N GLU A 571 -17.31 11.86 15.96
CA GLU A 571 -16.86 12.95 16.81
C GLU A 571 -18.02 13.80 17.35
N ALA A 572 -19.10 13.98 16.57
CA ALA A 572 -20.30 14.69 17.01
C ALA A 572 -20.99 14.02 18.23
N HIS A 573 -20.68 12.73 18.48
CA HIS A 573 -21.23 11.98 19.61
C HIS A 573 -20.35 12.07 20.87
N LEU A 574 -19.11 12.59 20.78
CA LEU A 574 -18.23 12.78 21.92
C LEU A 574 -18.75 13.86 22.88
N ASP A 575 -19.38 14.91 22.33
CA ASP A 575 -20.01 15.98 23.11
C ASP A 575 -21.27 15.50 23.85
N ARG A 576 -21.89 14.40 23.37
CA ARG A 576 -23.16 13.85 23.88
C ARG A 576 -22.98 12.76 24.96
N ALA A 577 -21.84 12.76 25.65
CA ALA A 577 -21.40 11.91 26.78
C ALA A 577 -20.51 10.70 26.42
N LYS A 578 -19.34 10.60 27.08
CA LYS A 578 -18.35 9.49 27.00
C LYS A 578 -18.97 8.09 27.02
N ALA A 579 -20.07 7.95 27.74
CA ALA A 579 -20.85 6.72 27.86
C ALA A 579 -21.38 6.15 26.53
N ARG A 580 -21.73 7.00 25.56
CA ARG A 580 -22.20 6.56 24.23
C ARG A 580 -21.06 6.08 23.34
N VAL A 581 -19.86 6.62 23.58
CA VAL A 581 -18.65 6.29 22.83
C VAL A 581 -18.15 4.90 23.19
N ALA A 582 -18.17 4.54 24.49
CA ALA A 582 -17.83 3.19 24.94
C ALA A 582 -18.71 2.11 24.29
N LEU A 583 -20.02 2.36 24.21
CA LEU A 583 -20.96 1.46 23.54
C LEU A 583 -20.71 1.37 22.03
N ALA A 584 -20.45 2.49 21.37
CA ALA A 584 -20.13 2.49 19.94
C ALA A 584 -18.84 1.70 19.65
N ILE A 585 -17.78 1.90 20.44
CA ILE A 585 -16.53 1.14 20.30
C ILE A 585 -16.78 -0.36 20.52
N ALA A 586 -17.52 -0.73 21.58
CA ALA A 586 -17.84 -2.14 21.86
C ALA A 586 -18.68 -2.78 20.75
N HIS A 587 -19.58 -2.01 20.13
CA HIS A 587 -20.38 -2.44 18.99
C HIS A 587 -19.50 -2.73 17.76
N GLU A 588 -18.66 -1.77 17.37
CA GLU A 588 -17.75 -1.96 16.24
C GLU A 588 -16.73 -3.08 16.51
N TYR A 589 -16.29 -3.23 17.76
CA TYR A 589 -15.42 -4.33 18.17
C TYR A 589 -16.08 -5.69 18.00
N SER A 590 -17.39 -5.80 18.28
CA SER A 590 -18.17 -7.00 18.03
C SER A 590 -18.07 -7.48 16.57
N HIS A 591 -18.16 -6.55 15.62
CA HIS A 591 -18.08 -6.90 14.21
C HIS A 591 -16.67 -7.33 13.80
N ILE A 592 -15.63 -6.75 14.40
CA ILE A 592 -14.26 -7.23 14.18
C ILE A 592 -14.09 -8.68 14.68
N LEU A 593 -14.67 -9.01 15.82
CA LEU A 593 -14.56 -10.34 16.43
C LEU A 593 -15.43 -11.41 15.73
N LEU A 594 -16.58 -11.05 15.19
CA LEU A 594 -17.59 -12.00 14.71
C LEU A 594 -17.79 -11.97 13.18
N ASP A 595 -17.48 -10.85 12.54
CA ASP A 595 -17.93 -10.54 11.18
C ASP A 595 -16.81 -10.14 10.21
N ARG A 596 -15.55 -9.99 10.68
CA ARG A 596 -14.44 -9.46 9.86
C ARG A 596 -14.16 -10.23 8.57
N ASP A 597 -14.46 -11.53 8.53
CA ASP A 597 -14.23 -12.40 7.36
C ASP A 597 -15.46 -12.48 6.44
N LYS A 598 -16.62 -11.95 6.87
CA LYS A 598 -17.91 -12.09 6.20
C LYS A 598 -18.48 -10.76 5.70
N VAL A 599 -18.19 -9.68 6.40
CA VAL A 599 -18.69 -8.34 6.11
C VAL A 599 -17.52 -7.52 5.60
N SER A 600 -17.62 -7.05 4.35
CA SER A 600 -16.72 -6.02 3.82
C SER A 600 -16.93 -4.74 4.63
N ALA A 601 -16.16 -4.64 5.70
CA ALA A 601 -15.61 -3.43 6.29
C ALA A 601 -16.55 -2.32 6.78
N ILE A 602 -17.89 -2.40 6.84
CA ILE A 602 -18.72 -1.29 7.35
C ILE A 602 -19.99 -1.77 8.09
N SER A 603 -20.04 -1.56 9.41
CA SER A 603 -21.28 -1.65 10.22
C SER A 603 -21.93 -0.27 10.33
N LYS A 604 -23.23 -0.30 10.63
CA LYS A 604 -24.07 0.83 11.00
C LYS A 604 -24.74 1.59 9.89
N ILE A 605 -25.17 0.85 8.87
CA ILE A 605 -26.26 1.35 8.04
C ILE A 605 -27.32 0.28 7.72
N SER A 606 -27.16 -1.00 8.10
CA SER A 606 -28.30 -1.94 7.99
C SER A 606 -29.35 -1.68 9.08
N ASN A 607 -30.62 -1.90 8.72
CA ASN A 607 -31.82 -1.73 9.57
C ASN A 607 -31.61 -2.29 11.00
N ASP A 608 -32.19 -1.67 12.04
CA ASP A 608 -32.20 -2.17 13.44
C ASP A 608 -32.79 -3.60 13.61
N ARG A 609 -33.33 -4.18 12.55
CA ARG A 609 -33.86 -5.56 12.48
C ARG A 609 -32.90 -6.56 11.85
N ASP A 610 -31.73 -6.11 11.39
CA ASP A 610 -30.66 -6.99 10.94
C ASP A 610 -30.12 -7.79 12.12
N LEU A 611 -30.08 -9.11 11.98
CA LEU A 611 -29.68 -10.02 13.04
C LEU A 611 -28.20 -9.86 13.41
N PHE A 612 -27.37 -9.37 12.49
CA PHE A 612 -25.97 -9.04 12.77
C PHE A 612 -25.85 -7.83 13.70
N GLU A 613 -26.66 -6.80 13.48
CA GLU A 613 -26.71 -5.59 14.33
C GLU A 613 -27.34 -5.90 15.71
N VAL A 614 -28.36 -6.76 15.76
CA VAL A 614 -28.91 -7.27 17.04
C VAL A 614 -27.84 -7.98 17.85
N ARG A 615 -27.04 -8.83 17.20
CA ARG A 615 -25.93 -9.55 17.85
C ARG A 615 -24.85 -8.59 18.35
N ALA A 616 -24.45 -7.60 17.54
CA ALA A 616 -23.46 -6.61 17.93
C ALA A 616 -23.91 -5.74 19.12
N ASN A 617 -25.18 -5.34 19.14
CA ASN A 617 -25.78 -4.63 20.27
C ASN A 617 -25.79 -5.49 21.55
N ALA A 618 -26.15 -6.78 21.42
CA ALA A 618 -26.14 -7.71 22.55
C ALA A 618 -24.72 -7.93 23.10
N PHE A 619 -23.73 -8.12 22.21
CA PHE A 619 -22.32 -8.18 22.57
C PHE A 619 -21.89 -6.92 23.32
N ALA A 620 -22.11 -5.74 22.75
CA ALA A 620 -21.66 -4.48 23.34
C ALA A 620 -22.25 -4.27 24.74
N ALA A 621 -23.54 -4.57 24.91
CA ALA A 621 -24.21 -4.46 26.21
C ALA A 621 -23.66 -5.46 27.24
N ALA A 622 -23.47 -6.73 26.88
CA ALA A 622 -22.94 -7.76 27.78
C ALA A 622 -21.44 -7.57 28.08
N PHE A 623 -20.67 -7.10 27.10
CA PHE A 623 -19.24 -6.86 27.24
C PHE A 623 -18.96 -5.70 28.21
N LEU A 624 -19.73 -4.61 28.13
CA LEU A 624 -19.62 -3.47 29.05
C LEU A 624 -20.27 -3.75 30.41
N MET A 625 -21.36 -4.51 30.43
CA MET A 625 -22.16 -4.78 31.63
C MET A 625 -22.43 -6.30 31.77
N PRO A 626 -21.41 -7.10 32.17
CA PRO A 626 -21.59 -8.54 32.35
C PRO A 626 -22.68 -8.83 33.38
N GLU A 627 -23.49 -9.88 33.17
CA GLU A 627 -24.65 -10.16 34.02
C GLU A 627 -24.27 -10.33 35.50
N GLU A 628 -23.17 -11.03 35.78
CA GLU A 628 -22.63 -11.18 37.14
C GLU A 628 -22.20 -9.84 37.73
N GLY A 629 -21.63 -8.94 36.92
CA GLY A 629 -21.26 -7.59 37.33
C GLY A 629 -22.48 -6.74 37.68
N VAL A 630 -23.55 -6.83 36.88
CA VAL A 630 -24.83 -6.18 37.14
C VAL A 630 -25.43 -6.70 38.44
N SER A 631 -25.49 -8.04 38.59
CA SER A 631 -26.00 -8.70 39.80
C SER A 631 -25.20 -8.30 41.04
N GLN A 632 -23.86 -8.28 40.95
CA GLN A 632 -23.00 -7.89 42.05
C GLN A 632 -23.16 -6.43 42.44
N PHE A 633 -23.27 -5.52 41.46
CA PHE A 633 -23.54 -4.11 41.72
C PHE A 633 -24.87 -3.93 42.46
N LEU A 634 -25.93 -4.57 41.97
CA LEU A 634 -27.26 -4.50 42.59
C LEU A 634 -27.24 -5.06 44.02
N LYS A 635 -26.58 -6.19 44.24
CA LYS A 635 -26.38 -6.77 45.59
C LYS A 635 -25.64 -5.79 46.52
N ASN A 636 -24.62 -5.10 46.03
CA ASN A 636 -23.85 -4.13 46.82
C ASN A 636 -24.70 -2.93 47.27
N ILE A 637 -25.72 -2.55 46.49
CA ILE A 637 -26.71 -1.53 46.87
C ILE A 637 -27.97 -2.14 47.52
N GLY A 638 -27.94 -3.42 47.91
CA GLY A 638 -29.04 -4.11 48.60
C GLY A 638 -30.29 -4.34 47.73
N LYS A 639 -30.14 -4.30 46.41
CA LYS A 639 -31.18 -4.53 45.39
C LYS A 639 -30.95 -5.86 44.66
N GLY A 640 -31.87 -6.23 43.76
CA GLY A 640 -31.71 -7.37 42.85
C GLY A 640 -31.89 -8.75 43.51
N ALA A 641 -32.34 -8.83 44.77
CA ALA A 641 -32.67 -10.09 45.42
C ALA A 641 -34.17 -10.41 45.29
N SER A 642 -34.52 -11.69 45.30
CA SER A 642 -35.92 -12.10 45.39
C SER A 642 -36.53 -11.60 46.69
N SER A 643 -37.76 -11.09 46.63
CA SER A 643 -38.51 -10.59 47.81
C SER A 643 -38.72 -11.69 48.88
N ARG A 644 -38.58 -12.96 48.46
CA ARG A 644 -38.56 -14.16 49.29
C ARG A 644 -37.28 -14.94 48.99
N GLU A 645 -36.41 -15.05 49.98
CA GLU A 645 -35.21 -15.89 49.92
C GLU A 645 -35.51 -17.15 50.75
N LYS A 646 -35.48 -18.32 50.10
CA LYS A 646 -35.72 -19.63 50.74
C LYS A 646 -34.37 -20.32 50.84
N LEU A 647 -33.76 -20.30 52.01
CA LEU A 647 -32.55 -21.06 52.31
C LEU A 647 -32.96 -22.43 52.81
N LEU A 648 -32.43 -23.49 52.17
CA LEU A 648 -32.64 -24.87 52.59
C LEU A 648 -31.36 -25.34 53.26
N ALA A 649 -31.43 -25.65 54.55
CA ALA A 649 -30.35 -26.31 55.27
C ALA A 649 -30.74 -27.78 55.50
N TYR A 650 -29.96 -28.70 54.94
CA TYR A 650 -30.15 -30.13 55.13
C TYR A 650 -29.33 -30.57 56.35
N PRO A 651 -29.94 -31.14 57.41
CA PRO A 651 -29.19 -31.67 58.53
C PRO A 651 -28.39 -32.90 58.08
N PHE A 652 -27.05 -32.81 58.07
CA PHE A 652 -26.18 -33.93 57.68
C PHE A 652 -26.12 -35.07 58.72
N LEU A 653 -26.66 -34.86 59.93
CA LEU A 653 -26.70 -35.85 61.01
C LEU A 653 -28.07 -35.82 61.70
N SER A 654 -28.98 -36.69 61.26
CA SER A 654 -30.13 -37.12 62.07
C SER A 654 -29.72 -38.34 62.87
N THR A 655 -29.84 -38.29 64.20
CA THR A 655 -29.60 -39.44 65.08
C THR A 655 -30.78 -40.42 65.14
N ASP A 656 -31.88 -40.13 64.44
CA ASP A 656 -33.08 -40.96 64.42
C ASP A 656 -33.14 -41.85 63.18
N LYS A 657 -32.84 -43.14 63.37
CA LYS A 657 -32.88 -44.21 62.33
C LYS A 657 -34.30 -44.53 61.81
N LYS A 658 -35.31 -43.70 62.09
CA LYS A 658 -36.72 -43.96 61.71
C LYS A 658 -37.36 -42.92 60.79
N GLN A 659 -36.63 -41.90 60.33
CA GLN A 659 -37.13 -40.95 59.34
C GLN A 659 -36.27 -41.00 58.08
N SER A 660 -36.85 -41.51 56.99
CA SER A 660 -36.29 -41.45 55.65
C SER A 660 -36.44 -40.01 55.13
N ASP A 661 -35.29 -39.35 54.98
CA ASP A 661 -35.09 -37.96 54.56
C ASP A 661 -35.48 -36.90 55.61
N PRO A 662 -34.52 -36.19 56.24
CA PRO A 662 -34.86 -35.05 57.09
C PRO A 662 -35.39 -33.90 56.21
N ASP A 663 -36.61 -33.43 56.49
CA ASP A 663 -37.16 -32.24 55.85
C ASP A 663 -36.14 -31.09 55.96
N PRO A 664 -35.82 -30.39 54.86
CA PRO A 664 -34.87 -29.29 54.91
C PRO A 664 -35.38 -28.22 55.88
N LEU A 665 -34.52 -27.76 56.77
CA LEU A 665 -34.81 -26.60 57.58
C LEU A 665 -34.91 -25.40 56.63
N VAL A 666 -36.13 -24.87 56.52
CA VAL A 666 -36.44 -23.77 55.61
C VAL A 666 -36.28 -22.44 56.34
N GLY A 667 -35.20 -21.73 56.04
CA GLY A 667 -35.06 -20.33 56.40
C GLY A 667 -35.86 -19.46 55.43
N HIS A 668 -36.88 -18.76 55.92
CA HIS A 668 -37.60 -17.75 55.16
C HIS A 668 -37.10 -16.35 55.53
N HIS A 669 -36.43 -15.68 54.59
CA HIS A 669 -36.13 -14.26 54.72
C HIS A 669 -37.01 -13.45 53.76
N ARG A 670 -37.81 -12.53 54.30
CA ARG A 670 -38.72 -11.68 53.52
C ARG A 670 -38.20 -10.25 53.52
N ARG A 671 -37.74 -9.79 52.35
CA ARG A 671 -37.35 -8.38 52.14
C ARG A 671 -38.59 -7.57 51.78
N LEU A 672 -38.75 -6.35 52.32
CA LEU A 672 -39.88 -5.48 52.00
C LEU A 672 -39.91 -5.21 50.48
N ALA A 673 -41.07 -5.36 49.83
CA ALA A 673 -41.18 -5.24 48.36
C ALA A 673 -40.68 -3.87 47.83
N SER A 674 -40.94 -2.78 48.56
CA SER A 674 -40.48 -1.42 48.23
C SER A 674 -38.96 -1.21 48.34
N SER A 675 -38.25 -2.10 49.05
CA SER A 675 -36.79 -2.03 49.20
C SER A 675 -36.06 -2.50 47.95
N GLN A 676 -36.67 -3.35 47.13
CA GLN A 676 -36.05 -3.97 45.96
C GLN A 676 -36.30 -3.22 44.64
N ILE A 677 -37.20 -2.23 44.64
CA ILE A 677 -37.52 -1.41 43.46
C ILE A 677 -36.32 -0.51 43.12
N LEU A 678 -35.90 -0.53 41.86
CA LEU A 678 -34.87 0.35 41.33
C LEU A 678 -35.41 1.77 41.17
N THR A 679 -34.69 2.73 41.73
CA THR A 679 -35.01 4.16 41.63
C THR A 679 -34.25 4.83 40.50
N LEU A 680 -34.67 6.04 40.13
CA LEU A 680 -33.95 6.87 39.15
C LEU A 680 -32.47 7.06 39.54
N TYR A 681 -32.21 7.31 40.84
CA TYR A 681 -30.88 7.51 41.37
C TYR A 681 -30.03 6.21 41.34
N ASP A 682 -30.64 5.05 41.57
CA ASP A 682 -29.95 3.75 41.45
C ASP A 682 -29.43 3.54 40.02
N VAL A 683 -30.24 3.88 39.01
CA VAL A 683 -29.85 3.77 37.60
C VAL A 683 -28.78 4.81 37.24
N VAL A 684 -28.85 6.04 37.75
CA VAL A 684 -27.79 7.05 37.55
C VAL A 684 -26.46 6.57 38.14
N LYS A 685 -26.48 5.96 39.33
CA LYS A 685 -25.29 5.33 39.91
C LYS A 685 -24.76 4.17 39.09
N PHE A 686 -25.66 3.32 38.60
CA PHE A 686 -25.31 2.22 37.71
C PHE A 686 -24.60 2.72 36.45
N CYS A 687 -25.11 3.80 35.84
CA CYS A 687 -24.49 4.47 34.69
C CYS A 687 -23.09 4.98 35.02
N ALA A 688 -22.92 5.64 36.17
CA ALA A 688 -21.63 6.16 36.62
C ALA A 688 -20.61 5.03 36.88
N TYR A 689 -21.06 3.91 37.47
CA TYR A 689 -20.20 2.76 37.77
C TYR A 689 -19.71 2.06 36.50
N PHE A 690 -20.60 1.77 35.55
CA PHE A 690 -20.25 1.09 34.30
C PHE A 690 -19.73 2.03 33.20
N GLY A 691 -19.85 3.35 33.37
CA GLY A 691 -19.46 4.33 32.37
C GLY A 691 -20.34 4.29 31.12
N ILE A 692 -21.65 4.03 31.27
CA ILE A 692 -22.60 3.81 30.18
C ILE A 692 -23.81 4.75 30.24
N SER A 693 -24.60 4.79 29.16
CA SER A 693 -25.69 5.75 29.03
C SER A 693 -26.93 5.28 29.79
N PHE A 694 -27.76 6.22 30.26
CA PHE A 694 -29.00 5.90 30.96
C PHE A 694 -29.91 4.94 30.19
N GLU A 695 -30.00 5.14 28.88
CA GLU A 695 -30.78 4.28 28.01
C GLU A 695 -30.22 2.86 27.94
N SER A 696 -28.91 2.72 27.70
CA SER A 696 -28.22 1.43 27.69
C SER A 696 -28.36 0.68 29.02
N ALA A 697 -28.30 1.40 30.14
CA ALA A 697 -28.52 0.84 31.48
C ALA A 697 -29.93 0.24 31.61
N LEU A 698 -30.96 1.00 31.22
CA LEU A 698 -32.35 0.53 31.32
C LEU A 698 -32.59 -0.72 30.47
N TYR A 699 -32.09 -0.73 29.23
CA TYR A 699 -32.19 -1.91 28.37
C TYR A 699 -31.46 -3.12 28.95
N ARG A 700 -30.25 -2.94 29.50
CA ARG A 700 -29.51 -4.05 30.13
C ARG A 700 -30.21 -4.59 31.36
N LEU A 701 -30.70 -3.70 32.24
CA LEU A 701 -31.43 -4.08 33.46
C LEU A 701 -32.76 -4.79 33.13
N ARG A 702 -33.43 -4.39 32.04
CA ARG A 702 -34.60 -5.09 31.51
C ARG A 702 -34.23 -6.49 30.98
N ASN A 703 -33.20 -6.60 30.16
CA ASN A 703 -32.79 -7.87 29.54
C ASN A 703 -32.32 -8.90 30.58
N THR A 704 -31.64 -8.44 31.64
CA THR A 704 -31.22 -9.24 32.81
C THR A 704 -32.33 -9.45 33.84
N LYS A 705 -33.58 -9.03 33.53
CA LYS A 705 -34.79 -9.22 34.34
C LYS A 705 -34.77 -8.55 35.72
N PHE A 706 -33.84 -7.62 35.97
CA PHE A 706 -33.82 -6.79 37.18
C PHE A 706 -34.79 -5.61 37.12
N LEU A 707 -35.28 -5.27 35.92
CA LEU A 707 -36.26 -4.23 35.68
C LEU A 707 -37.52 -4.78 34.99
N SER A 708 -38.69 -4.55 35.58
CA SER A 708 -39.96 -4.91 34.95
C SER A 708 -40.29 -3.98 33.78
N GLU A 709 -41.12 -4.43 32.84
CA GLU A 709 -41.53 -3.64 31.68
C GLU A 709 -42.24 -2.33 32.07
N VAL A 710 -43.10 -2.37 33.10
CA VAL A 710 -43.78 -1.18 33.62
C VAL A 710 -42.77 -0.17 34.17
N LEU A 711 -41.81 -0.62 34.98
CA LEU A 711 -40.81 0.25 35.59
C LEU A 711 -39.81 0.78 34.56
N PHE A 712 -39.50 0.00 33.52
CA PHE A 712 -38.70 0.44 32.38
C PHE A 712 -39.30 1.69 31.74
N TYR A 713 -40.58 1.66 31.33
CA TYR A 713 -41.20 2.82 30.70
C TYR A 713 -41.30 4.02 31.65
N GLN A 714 -41.57 3.79 32.94
CA GLN A 714 -41.60 4.86 33.95
C GLN A 714 -40.27 5.58 34.09
N LEU A 715 -39.16 4.83 34.13
CA LEU A 715 -37.81 5.41 34.24
C LEU A 715 -37.33 6.00 32.92
N TYR A 716 -37.70 5.40 31.78
CA TYR A 716 -37.35 5.88 30.44
C TYR A 716 -37.84 7.31 30.20
N GLN A 717 -39.06 7.64 30.65
CA GLN A 717 -39.63 9.00 30.56
C GLN A 717 -38.93 10.04 31.45
N GLN A 718 -38.04 9.61 32.35
CA GLN A 718 -37.33 10.49 33.29
C GLN A 718 -35.87 10.77 32.87
N GLN A 719 -35.55 10.58 31.58
CA GLN A 719 -34.18 10.72 31.06
C GLN A 719 -33.58 12.11 31.31
N GLU A 720 -34.35 13.19 31.20
CA GLU A 720 -33.87 14.56 31.49
C GLU A 720 -33.57 14.76 32.98
N LYS A 721 -34.43 14.22 33.86
CA LYS A 721 -34.19 14.22 35.31
C LYS A 721 -32.94 13.42 35.66
N ALA A 722 -32.71 12.28 35.02
CA ALA A 722 -31.48 11.49 35.18
C ALA A 722 -30.22 12.26 34.78
N LYS A 723 -30.25 13.00 33.65
CA LYS A 723 -29.14 13.85 33.20
C LYS A 723 -28.84 14.95 34.21
N GLN A 724 -29.87 15.60 34.76
CA GLN A 724 -29.72 16.63 35.78
C GLN A 724 -29.04 16.08 37.04
N ILE A 725 -29.52 14.94 37.57
CA ILE A 725 -28.89 14.28 38.72
C ILE A 725 -27.41 13.97 38.43
N ALA A 726 -27.10 13.36 37.28
CA ALA A 726 -25.72 13.05 36.90
C ALA A 726 -24.83 14.29 36.82
N GLN A 727 -25.36 15.41 36.30
CA GLN A 727 -24.65 16.68 36.20
C GLN A 727 -24.39 17.29 37.59
N TYR A 728 -25.37 17.25 38.50
CA TYR A 728 -25.17 17.74 39.88
C TYR A 728 -24.07 16.96 40.60
N LEU A 729 -24.07 15.63 40.48
CA LEU A 729 -23.03 14.77 41.06
C LEU A 729 -21.65 15.11 40.49
N LYS A 730 -21.54 15.25 39.17
CA LYS A 730 -20.28 15.55 38.47
C LYS A 730 -19.71 16.93 38.84
N ILE A 731 -20.53 17.98 38.85
CA ILE A 731 -20.11 19.35 39.23
C ILE A 731 -19.54 19.36 40.65
N LYS A 732 -20.17 18.61 41.56
CA LYS A 732 -19.73 18.53 42.95
C LYS A 732 -18.40 17.79 43.11
N GLU A 733 -18.21 16.70 42.36
CA GLU A 733 -16.93 15.97 42.32
C GLU A 733 -15.78 16.83 41.75
N GLU A 734 -16.00 17.53 40.63
CA GLU A 734 -14.98 18.41 40.01
C GLU A 734 -14.62 19.61 40.90
N GLY A 735 -15.61 20.21 41.59
CA GLY A 735 -15.39 21.29 42.54
C GLY A 735 -14.50 20.86 43.71
N ARG A 736 -14.71 19.64 44.20
CA ARG A 736 -13.90 19.04 45.28
C ARG A 736 -12.49 18.70 44.84
N GLU A 737 -12.30 18.16 43.64
CA GLU A 737 -10.96 17.92 43.08
C GLU A 737 -10.16 19.22 42.93
N LYS A 738 -10.78 20.30 42.43
CA LYS A 738 -10.13 21.61 42.27
C LYS A 738 -9.73 22.24 43.61
N GLN A 739 -10.59 22.14 44.63
CA GLN A 739 -10.27 22.65 45.97
C GLN A 739 -9.18 21.83 46.68
N LYS A 740 -9.12 20.51 46.44
CA LYS A 740 -8.14 19.61 47.06
C LYS A 740 -6.77 19.64 46.36
N ARG A 741 -6.71 19.80 45.02
CA ARG A 741 -5.48 20.09 44.27
C ARG A 741 -4.79 21.38 44.75
N LYS A 742 -5.57 22.42 45.09
CA LYS A 742 -5.06 23.65 45.72
C LYS A 742 -4.40 23.44 47.09
N LYS A 743 -4.68 22.33 47.78
CA LYS A 743 -4.13 22.00 49.12
C LYS A 743 -2.96 21.01 49.10
N GLY A 744 -2.42 20.66 47.93
CA GLY A 744 -1.17 19.87 47.80
C GLY A 744 -1.24 18.44 48.35
N ARG A 745 -2.44 17.87 48.52
CA ARG A 745 -2.63 16.47 48.93
C ARG A 745 -3.09 15.65 47.74
N GLU A 746 -2.26 14.72 47.31
CA GLU A 746 -2.54 13.79 46.23
C GLU A 746 -2.89 12.44 46.83
N TYR A 747 -4.18 12.06 46.91
CA TYR A 747 -4.54 10.67 47.26
C TYR A 747 -5.93 10.23 46.78
N LEU A 748 -6.01 8.92 46.46
CA LEU A 748 -7.14 7.99 46.31
C LEU A 748 -8.55 8.59 46.15
N VAL A 749 -9.13 8.38 44.96
CA VAL A 749 -10.57 8.57 44.69
C VAL A 749 -11.37 7.66 45.63
N SER A 750 -12.00 8.23 46.66
CA SER A 750 -12.83 7.48 47.62
C SER A 750 -14.30 7.50 47.20
N ASN A 751 -14.88 6.31 46.95
CA ASN A 751 -16.31 6.13 46.67
C ASN A 751 -17.21 6.38 47.90
N PHE A 752 -16.65 6.83 49.03
CA PHE A 752 -17.40 7.01 50.27
C PHE A 752 -18.52 8.03 50.13
N THR A 753 -18.26 9.25 49.63
CA THR A 753 -19.30 10.30 49.60
C THR A 753 -20.49 9.94 48.71
N PRO A 754 -20.33 9.52 47.44
CA PRO A 754 -21.47 9.13 46.62
C PRO A 754 -22.26 7.95 47.22
N ASN A 755 -21.60 7.03 47.92
CA ASN A 755 -22.24 5.91 48.61
C ASN A 755 -22.98 6.33 49.88
N PHE A 756 -22.38 7.19 50.69
CA PHE A 756 -23.00 7.76 51.87
C PHE A 756 -24.27 8.54 51.51
N MET A 757 -24.19 9.43 50.52
CA MET A 757 -25.35 10.21 50.08
C MET A 757 -26.50 9.35 49.56
N TRP A 758 -26.18 8.29 48.83
CA TRP A 758 -27.18 7.33 48.41
C TRP A 758 -27.85 6.62 49.58
N LEU A 759 -27.06 6.14 50.55
CA LEU A 759 -27.61 5.52 51.76
C LEU A 759 -28.53 6.48 52.51
N SER A 760 -28.16 7.75 52.61
CA SER A 760 -28.98 8.79 53.23
C SER A 760 -30.29 9.02 52.47
N ILE A 761 -30.24 9.18 51.14
CA ILE A 761 -31.45 9.36 50.31
C ILE A 761 -32.35 8.13 50.37
N GLU A 762 -31.78 6.92 50.31
CA GLU A 762 -32.54 5.68 50.37
C GLU A 762 -33.12 5.45 51.77
N ALA A 763 -32.44 5.87 52.84
CA ALA A 763 -32.99 5.87 54.20
C ALA A 763 -34.16 6.86 54.32
N TYR A 764 -34.04 8.05 53.74
CA TYR A 764 -35.12 9.05 53.71
C TYR A 764 -36.34 8.54 52.95
N ARG A 765 -36.17 8.03 51.72
CA ARG A 765 -37.25 7.44 50.91
C ARG A 765 -37.98 6.29 51.62
N ARG A 766 -37.26 5.54 52.47
CA ARG A 766 -37.82 4.43 53.24
C ARG A 766 -38.42 4.87 54.58
N ASN A 767 -38.56 6.19 54.81
CA ASN A 767 -39.01 6.80 56.05
C ASN A 767 -38.22 6.30 57.27
N LYS A 768 -36.89 6.14 57.12
CA LYS A 768 -35.97 5.73 58.19
C LYS A 768 -35.22 6.88 58.84
N ILE A 769 -35.15 8.02 58.15
CA ILE A 769 -34.60 9.27 58.67
C ILE A 769 -35.49 10.43 58.22
N THR A 770 -35.49 11.52 58.98
CA THR A 770 -36.23 12.74 58.63
C THR A 770 -35.51 13.53 57.53
N TYR A 771 -36.23 14.46 56.89
CA TYR A 771 -35.62 15.38 55.92
C TYR A 771 -34.49 16.21 56.57
N ASN A 772 -34.70 16.75 57.78
CA ASN A 772 -33.65 17.49 58.50
C ASN A 772 -32.41 16.62 58.76
N LYS A 773 -32.59 15.33 59.07
CA LYS A 773 -31.47 14.40 59.22
C LYS A 773 -30.76 14.16 57.89
N LEU A 774 -31.49 14.05 56.78
CA LEU A 774 -30.91 13.93 55.44
C LEU A 774 -30.06 15.16 55.08
N VAL A 775 -30.56 16.37 55.30
CA VAL A 775 -29.83 17.64 55.06
C VAL A 775 -28.57 17.69 55.92
N ASN A 776 -28.65 17.36 57.22
CA ASN A 776 -27.49 17.32 58.09
C ASN A 776 -26.42 16.30 57.63
N LEU A 777 -26.84 15.12 57.16
CA LEU A 777 -25.92 14.14 56.59
C LEU A 777 -25.31 14.66 55.28
N ALA A 778 -26.07 15.38 54.45
CA ALA A 778 -25.57 16.02 53.24
C ALA A 778 -24.49 17.07 53.55
N GLU A 779 -24.72 17.95 54.53
CA GLU A 779 -23.76 18.96 54.99
C GLU A 779 -22.42 18.34 55.44
N GLN A 780 -22.46 17.22 56.18
CA GLN A 780 -21.24 16.53 56.64
C GLN A 780 -20.33 16.08 55.51
N VAL A 781 -20.90 15.86 54.33
CA VAL A 781 -20.17 15.52 53.12
C VAL A 781 -20.31 16.61 52.06
N GLU A 782 -20.60 17.85 52.43
CA GLU A 782 -20.68 19.04 51.56
C GLU A 782 -21.59 18.82 50.33
N PHE A 783 -22.76 18.19 50.48
CA PHE A 783 -23.74 17.93 49.40
C PHE A 783 -25.07 18.68 49.57
N ASP A 784 -25.13 19.56 50.58
CA ASP A 784 -26.28 20.37 50.99
C ASP A 784 -26.84 21.27 49.87
N ASP A 785 -25.98 21.82 49.01
CA ASP A 785 -26.35 22.70 47.89
C ASP A 785 -27.03 22.02 46.69
N ILE A 786 -27.02 20.67 46.66
CA ILE A 786 -27.59 19.87 45.57
C ILE A 786 -28.63 18.84 46.03
N ILE A 787 -28.77 18.58 47.33
CA ILE A 787 -29.67 17.53 47.83
C ILE A 787 -31.14 17.78 47.47
N ASP A 788 -31.62 19.01 47.61
CA ASP A 788 -33.00 19.38 47.27
C ASP A 788 -33.28 19.24 45.78
N LYS A 789 -32.29 19.58 44.95
CA LYS A 789 -32.38 19.44 43.49
C LYS A 789 -32.48 17.96 43.09
N ILE A 790 -31.73 17.09 43.77
CA ILE A 790 -31.79 15.64 43.56
C ILE A 790 -33.16 15.09 44.00
N LEU A 791 -33.68 15.53 45.15
CA LEU A 791 -34.99 15.10 45.66
C LEU A 791 -36.15 15.52 44.76
N SER A 792 -36.17 16.76 44.27
CA SER A 792 -37.15 17.23 43.27
C SER A 792 -37.06 16.42 41.98
N CYS A 793 -35.85 16.13 41.49
CA CYS A 793 -35.68 15.23 40.33
C CYS A 793 -36.23 13.83 40.58
N MET A 794 -36.22 13.34 41.82
CA MET A 794 -36.79 12.04 42.19
C MET A 794 -38.30 12.07 42.45
N GLY A 795 -38.94 13.25 42.37
CA GLY A 795 -40.38 13.41 42.57
C GLY A 795 -40.81 13.50 44.04
N PHE A 796 -39.91 13.87 44.94
CA PHE A 796 -40.25 14.28 46.30
C PHE A 796 -40.53 15.79 46.29
N GLU A 797 -41.67 16.19 45.73
CA GLU A 797 -42.17 17.56 45.83
C GLU A 797 -43.36 17.55 46.81
N ASP A 798 -43.21 18.28 47.93
CA ASP A 798 -44.28 18.68 48.85
C ASP A 798 -44.84 17.71 49.93
N ASP A 799 -44.12 16.68 50.38
CA ASP A 799 -44.41 16.02 51.66
C ASP A 799 -43.48 16.55 52.78
N ILE A 800 -43.56 17.85 53.06
CA ILE A 800 -42.98 18.49 54.26
C ILE A 800 -44.00 18.42 55.41
N GLU A 801 -44.66 17.28 55.60
CA GLU A 801 -45.45 17.07 56.82
C GLU A 801 -44.55 16.49 57.91
N GLU A 802 -44.42 17.30 58.97
CA GLU A 802 -43.80 16.99 60.25
C GLU A 802 -44.50 15.81 60.93
N GLU A 803 -44.26 14.55 60.51
CA GLU A 803 -44.62 13.40 61.36
C GLU A 803 -43.39 12.57 61.75
N VAL A 804 -43.04 12.79 63.01
CA VAL A 804 -42.05 12.11 63.84
C VAL A 804 -42.25 10.60 63.84
N TYR A 805 -41.24 9.83 63.41
CA TYR A 805 -41.10 8.43 63.86
C TYR A 805 -39.64 8.00 64.11
N LEU A 806 -39.29 8.07 65.41
CA LEU A 806 -38.37 7.25 66.24
C LEU A 806 -36.89 7.68 66.47
N PRO A 807 -36.31 7.33 67.65
CA PRO A 807 -35.53 8.24 68.50
C PRO A 807 -34.01 8.20 68.28
N GLU A 808 -33.38 9.23 68.85
CA GLU A 808 -31.94 9.59 68.95
C GLU A 808 -30.89 8.50 68.64
#